data_AF-F8CQV4-F1
#
_entry.id   AF-F8CQV4-F1
#
_cell.length_a   1.000
_cell.length_b   1.000
_cell.length_c   1.000
_cell.angle_alpha   90.00
_cell.angle_beta   90.00
_cell.angle_gamma   90.00
#
_symmetry.space_group_name_H-M   'P 1'
#
loop_
_entity.id
_entity.type
_entity.pdbx_description
1 polymer ?
#
loop_
_entity_poly.entity_id
_entity_poly.type
_entity_poly.pdbx_seq_one_letter_code
_entity_poly.pdbx_strand_id
1 'polypeptide(L)'
;MNGKHPGPPAPGDGAFLPTSQETLKELDDIKQQAQSGPQVDPELAEAVGFTHFDVTSSQDNLITVLLTREDLHLLASQTLVRVKSREDNRAYLGVVVRGPFAEPNAVPANSTMAIGVVTHGKKLAYTFDYHGRAEIEIVGEEVEGTLRPPRFRPRPQSPVFLLDEAESARVLGVGGDLCLGLVVGYEKMEARLNPRDKSILPRHTGIIGTTGGGKSTTVATLIHRAQAEGIATIVFDVEGEYTQVDQPTDHTAMLEALKRRGQRPQGVKDLHIHHLTGRLSRNAGHRNKHAFSLQFSSLSPYALAEILDMSDAQQERFLKAYDVTKLLLEDFNIYPQTEQERRQALDVDELSTGYPHMTIDHVLDVVSAYIYSLSDEGKSETRGRSRATPRKQASLLEETDDAEADSDVTAKAPSRGLMLRTEFRSNFGRVMARVMAQSSRHEISWKALASKLHRLRRLGIFDVGNEKGVAYDSMLTPGRVSVIDLSDTDSPQLNNLVIADILRGLQEAQEKRYERANAREESVTPVLIIIEEAHEFLSANRITQMPVLFEQVAKIAKRGRKRWMGLVFVTQLPQHLPNEVLGLINNFVIHKIADSSVIARMQKTAGSIDESLWDRVSRLAPGQALVSFSNFTRPLMVAVDPAPVKRLLVE
;
A
#
# COMPACT_ATOMS: atom_id res chain seq x y z
N MET A 1 -73.05 9.39 69.66
CA MET A 1 -72.54 9.23 71.03
C MET A 1 -72.84 7.82 71.48
N ASN A 2 -71.82 7.07 71.90
CA ASN A 2 -71.76 5.72 72.48
C ASN A 2 -70.47 5.10 71.91
N GLY A 3 -69.45 4.69 72.64
CA GLY A 3 -69.39 4.28 74.04
C GLY A 3 -68.59 2.98 74.09
N LYS A 4 -67.24 3.12 74.09
CA LYS A 4 -66.19 2.12 74.37
C LYS A 4 -66.31 0.70 73.77
N HIS A 5 -65.48 0.43 72.77
CA HIS A 5 -65.02 -0.93 72.43
C HIS A 5 -63.94 -1.41 73.41
N PRO A 6 -63.87 -2.72 73.75
CA PRO A 6 -62.87 -3.27 74.66
C PRO A 6 -61.48 -3.31 74.00
N GLY A 7 -60.45 -2.97 74.77
CA GLY A 7 -59.05 -3.00 74.34
C GLY A 7 -58.51 -4.44 74.15
N PRO A 8 -57.38 -4.60 73.45
CA PRO A 8 -56.75 -5.90 73.23
C PRO A 8 -56.22 -6.49 74.54
N PRO A 9 -56.12 -7.83 74.65
CA PRO A 9 -55.64 -8.48 75.86
C PRO A 9 -54.18 -8.13 76.13
N ALA A 10 -53.82 -8.05 77.41
CA ALA A 10 -52.44 -7.91 77.85
C ALA A 10 -51.59 -9.10 77.33
N PRO A 11 -50.33 -8.87 76.92
CA PRO A 11 -49.44 -9.96 76.55
C PRO A 11 -49.19 -10.80 77.81
N GLY A 12 -49.67 -12.04 77.80
CA GLY A 12 -49.38 -13.02 78.84
C GLY A 12 -47.91 -13.37 78.83
N ASP A 13 -47.39 -13.70 80.02
CA ASP A 13 -46.09 -14.32 80.25
C ASP A 13 -46.00 -15.68 79.52
N GLY A 14 -45.80 -15.63 78.20
CA GLY A 14 -45.31 -16.74 77.40
C GLY A 14 -43.81 -16.80 77.57
N ALA A 15 -43.33 -17.69 78.43
CA ALA A 15 -41.93 -17.99 78.59
C ALA A 15 -41.27 -18.19 77.22
N PHE A 16 -40.39 -17.26 76.82
CA PHE A 16 -39.43 -17.52 75.77
C PHE A 16 -38.59 -18.71 76.25
N LEU A 17 -38.84 -19.89 75.67
CA LEU A 17 -37.96 -21.03 75.86
C LEU A 17 -36.57 -20.60 75.37
N PRO A 18 -35.51 -20.68 76.20
CA PRO A 18 -34.17 -20.39 75.73
C PRO A 18 -33.89 -21.31 74.54
N THR A 19 -33.36 -20.72 73.46
CA THR A 19 -32.93 -21.46 72.27
C THR A 19 -32.10 -22.67 72.71
N SER A 20 -32.46 -23.87 72.25
CA SER A 20 -31.83 -25.09 72.74
C SER A 20 -30.32 -25.04 72.47
N GLN A 21 -29.54 -25.67 73.35
CA GLN A 21 -28.08 -25.71 73.17
C GLN A 21 -27.69 -26.40 71.87
N GLU A 22 -28.51 -27.32 71.33
CA GLU A 22 -28.32 -27.91 70.01
C GLU A 22 -28.47 -26.87 68.89
N THR A 23 -29.52 -26.04 68.91
CA THR A 23 -29.73 -25.02 67.89
C THR A 23 -28.66 -23.93 67.95
N LEU A 24 -28.16 -23.59 69.16
CA LEU A 24 -27.02 -22.69 69.32
C LEU A 24 -25.72 -23.30 68.78
N LYS A 25 -25.51 -24.60 68.97
CA LYS A 25 -24.38 -25.34 68.39
C LYS A 25 -24.47 -25.41 66.88
N GLU A 26 -25.63 -25.71 66.32
CA GLU A 26 -25.85 -25.70 64.87
C GLU A 26 -25.59 -24.31 64.28
N LEU A 27 -26.02 -23.25 64.96
CA LEU A 27 -25.72 -21.87 64.56
C LEU A 27 -24.22 -21.56 64.64
N ASP A 28 -23.52 -22.01 65.68
CA ASP A 28 -22.07 -21.82 65.82
C ASP A 28 -21.28 -22.67 64.81
N ASP A 29 -21.75 -23.88 64.48
CA ASP A 29 -21.16 -24.76 63.46
C ASP A 29 -21.39 -24.17 62.05
N ILE A 30 -22.58 -23.64 61.76
CA ILE A 30 -22.87 -22.89 60.53
C ILE A 30 -22.02 -21.62 60.46
N LYS A 31 -21.81 -20.93 61.59
CA LYS A 31 -20.98 -19.73 61.68
C LYS A 31 -19.50 -20.04 61.53
N GLN A 32 -19.02 -21.17 62.05
CA GLN A 32 -17.66 -21.66 61.82
C GLN A 32 -17.45 -22.10 60.37
N GLN A 33 -18.42 -22.81 59.78
CA GLN A 33 -18.40 -23.14 58.34
C GLN A 33 -18.45 -21.90 57.45
N ALA A 34 -19.16 -20.85 57.85
CA ALA A 34 -19.17 -19.57 57.15
C ALA A 34 -17.88 -18.74 57.35
N GLN A 35 -17.19 -18.92 58.50
CA GLN A 35 -15.90 -18.28 58.79
C GLN A 35 -14.72 -18.97 58.11
N SER A 36 -14.79 -20.29 57.90
CA SER A 36 -13.99 -20.98 56.91
C SER A 36 -14.57 -20.71 55.52
N GLY A 37 -14.42 -19.48 55.03
CA GLY A 37 -14.87 -19.10 53.69
C GLY A 37 -14.45 -20.17 52.66
N PRO A 38 -15.26 -20.41 51.62
CA PRO A 38 -14.95 -21.44 50.62
C PRO A 38 -13.49 -21.26 50.19
N GLN A 39 -12.71 -22.33 50.26
CA GLN A 39 -11.30 -22.33 49.88
C GLN A 39 -11.26 -21.88 48.42
N VAL A 40 -11.02 -20.58 48.20
CA VAL A 40 -11.09 -19.97 46.88
C VAL A 40 -10.02 -20.68 46.06
N ASP A 41 -10.46 -21.33 44.98
CA ASP A 41 -9.56 -21.98 44.05
C ASP A 41 -8.47 -20.96 43.68
N PRO A 42 -7.18 -21.27 43.91
CA PRO A 42 -6.09 -20.33 43.66
C PRO A 42 -6.11 -19.75 42.25
N GLU A 43 -6.60 -20.52 41.27
CA GLU A 43 -6.76 -20.04 39.90
C GLU A 43 -7.86 -18.97 39.80
N LEU A 44 -8.97 -19.08 40.54
CA LEU A 44 -10.05 -18.07 40.53
C LEU A 44 -9.63 -16.75 41.18
N ALA A 45 -8.60 -16.75 42.01
CA ALA A 45 -8.05 -15.51 42.58
C ALA A 45 -7.36 -14.62 41.52
N GLU A 46 -6.94 -15.20 40.39
CA GLU A 46 -6.33 -14.48 39.26
C GLU A 46 -7.37 -14.08 38.19
N ALA A 47 -8.64 -14.49 38.34
CA ALA A 47 -9.68 -14.14 37.39
C ALA A 47 -10.07 -12.67 37.54
N VAL A 48 -10.03 -11.93 36.43
CA VAL A 48 -10.42 -10.51 36.39
C VAL A 48 -11.94 -10.32 36.28
N GLY A 49 -12.68 -11.39 35.96
CA GLY A 49 -14.12 -11.35 35.77
C GLY A 49 -14.74 -12.69 35.46
N PHE A 50 -16.05 -12.67 35.27
CA PHE A 50 -16.85 -13.85 34.95
C PHE A 50 -17.84 -13.56 33.84
N THR A 51 -18.04 -14.52 32.95
CA THR A 51 -19.06 -14.41 31.91
C THR A 51 -20.46 -14.28 32.51
N HIS A 52 -21.28 -13.44 31.90
CA HIS A 52 -22.65 -13.19 32.32
C HIS A 52 -23.66 -13.99 31.50
N PHE A 53 -24.91 -13.97 31.94
CA PHE A 53 -26.01 -14.57 31.20
C PHE A 53 -26.29 -13.82 29.90
N ASP A 54 -26.79 -14.56 28.92
CA ASP A 54 -27.25 -13.99 27.68
C ASP A 54 -28.53 -13.20 27.85
N VAL A 55 -28.66 -12.16 27.02
CA VAL A 55 -29.86 -11.34 26.89
C VAL A 55 -30.41 -11.48 25.47
N THR A 56 -31.61 -10.97 25.23
CA THR A 56 -32.25 -11.01 23.91
C THR A 56 -31.45 -10.29 22.82
N SER A 57 -30.55 -9.38 23.18
CA SER A 57 -29.64 -8.68 22.28
C SER A 57 -28.23 -9.30 22.20
N SER A 58 -28.00 -10.49 22.78
CA SER A 58 -26.73 -11.20 22.66
C SER A 58 -26.45 -11.56 21.20
N GLN A 59 -25.18 -11.46 20.81
CA GLN A 59 -24.68 -11.88 19.49
C GLN A 59 -23.79 -13.12 19.64
N ASP A 60 -23.69 -13.94 18.59
CA ASP A 60 -23.05 -15.25 18.63
C ASP A 60 -21.62 -15.23 19.19
N ASN A 61 -20.78 -14.30 18.71
CA ASN A 61 -19.38 -14.20 19.14
C ASN A 61 -19.16 -13.17 20.25
N LEU A 62 -20.20 -12.51 20.76
CA LEU A 62 -20.05 -11.47 21.77
C LEU A 62 -20.56 -11.98 23.12
N ILE A 63 -19.72 -11.94 24.13
CA ILE A 63 -20.08 -12.30 25.50
C ILE A 63 -19.97 -11.08 26.42
N THR A 64 -20.82 -11.04 27.44
CA THR A 64 -20.72 -10.03 28.50
C THR A 64 -19.92 -10.59 29.65
N VAL A 65 -19.01 -9.80 30.21
CA VAL A 65 -18.21 -10.15 31.38
C VAL A 65 -18.44 -9.13 32.47
N LEU A 66 -18.73 -9.61 33.67
CA LEU A 66 -18.82 -8.78 34.88
C LEU A 66 -17.50 -8.81 35.63
N LEU A 67 -17.12 -7.64 36.14
CA LEU A 67 -15.84 -7.37 36.78
C LEU A 67 -16.09 -6.79 38.16
N THR A 68 -15.17 -7.05 39.08
CA THR A 68 -15.18 -6.33 40.35
C THR A 68 -14.78 -4.87 40.13
N ARG A 69 -15.08 -4.02 41.12
CA ARG A 69 -14.66 -2.62 41.09
C ARG A 69 -13.13 -2.47 41.09
N GLU A 70 -12.43 -3.38 41.75
CA GLU A 70 -10.97 -3.37 41.88
C GLU A 70 -10.32 -3.73 40.54
N ASP A 71 -10.87 -4.71 39.82
CA ASP A 71 -10.31 -5.20 38.55
C ASP A 71 -10.74 -4.41 37.31
N LEU A 72 -11.60 -3.41 37.49
CA LEU A 72 -12.17 -2.63 36.36
C LEU A 72 -11.09 -1.98 35.48
N HIS A 73 -9.95 -1.63 36.06
CA HIS A 73 -8.83 -1.02 35.34
C HIS A 73 -7.99 -2.00 34.51
N LEU A 74 -8.17 -3.32 34.72
CA LEU A 74 -7.34 -4.36 34.11
C LEU A 74 -7.81 -4.74 32.70
N LEU A 75 -9.10 -4.61 32.39
CA LEU A 75 -9.67 -4.92 31.07
C LEU A 75 -9.81 -3.66 30.21
N ALA A 76 -8.68 -3.11 29.77
CA ALA A 76 -8.69 -2.04 28.78
C ALA A 76 -9.25 -2.51 27.42
N SER A 77 -9.67 -1.56 26.59
CA SER A 77 -10.10 -1.87 25.22
C SER A 77 -8.94 -2.49 24.43
N GLN A 78 -9.26 -3.52 23.62
CA GLN A 78 -8.30 -4.32 22.83
C GLN A 78 -7.42 -5.29 23.64
N THR A 79 -7.60 -5.38 24.96
CA THR A 79 -6.93 -6.39 25.77
C THR A 79 -7.41 -7.80 25.42
N LEU A 80 -6.48 -8.73 25.25
CA LEU A 80 -6.78 -10.14 25.04
C LEU A 80 -7.07 -10.83 26.38
N VAL A 81 -8.06 -11.71 26.35
CA VAL A 81 -8.45 -12.51 27.51
C VAL A 81 -8.59 -13.97 27.16
N ARG A 82 -8.43 -14.82 28.16
CA ARG A 82 -8.76 -16.24 28.10
C ARG A 82 -9.99 -16.48 28.96
N VAL A 83 -11.02 -17.06 28.36
CA VAL A 83 -12.24 -17.49 29.05
C VAL A 83 -12.18 -18.99 29.22
N LYS A 84 -12.12 -19.48 30.47
CA LYS A 84 -12.09 -20.92 30.75
C LYS A 84 -13.46 -21.39 31.16
N SER A 85 -14.15 -22.12 30.27
CA SER A 85 -15.43 -22.74 30.58
C SER A 85 -15.20 -24.09 31.23
N ARG A 86 -15.34 -24.12 32.56
CA ARG A 86 -14.95 -25.28 33.38
C ARG A 86 -15.93 -26.44 33.27
N GLU A 87 -17.22 -26.18 33.11
CA GLU A 87 -18.26 -27.22 33.04
C GLU A 87 -18.08 -28.16 31.83
N ASP A 88 -17.61 -27.63 30.71
CA ASP A 88 -17.41 -28.38 29.47
C ASP A 88 -15.94 -28.52 29.06
N ASN A 89 -15.02 -28.11 29.95
CA ASN A 89 -13.57 -28.17 29.81
C ASN A 89 -13.04 -27.53 28.50
N ARG A 90 -13.54 -26.32 28.20
CA ARG A 90 -13.15 -25.54 27.00
C ARG A 90 -12.45 -24.25 27.38
N ALA A 91 -11.51 -23.83 26.55
CA ALA A 91 -10.85 -22.55 26.66
C ALA A 91 -11.11 -21.72 25.39
N TYR A 92 -11.40 -20.45 25.57
CA TYR A 92 -11.67 -19.53 24.49
C TYR A 92 -10.76 -18.32 24.61
N LEU A 93 -10.27 -17.86 23.48
CA LEU A 93 -9.58 -16.59 23.38
C LEU A 93 -10.60 -15.52 22.99
N GLY A 94 -10.61 -14.42 23.73
CA GLY A 94 -11.46 -13.28 23.46
C GLY A 94 -10.72 -11.96 23.51
N VAL A 95 -11.38 -10.90 23.07
CA VAL A 95 -10.85 -9.53 23.08
C VAL A 95 -11.89 -8.53 23.52
N VAL A 96 -11.47 -7.57 24.36
CA VAL A 96 -12.36 -6.51 24.85
C VAL A 96 -12.68 -5.53 23.72
N VAL A 97 -13.93 -5.57 23.24
CA VAL A 97 -14.40 -4.68 22.17
C VAL A 97 -15.14 -3.46 22.71
N ARG A 98 -15.83 -3.60 23.86
CA ARG A 98 -16.56 -2.51 24.54
C ARG A 98 -16.40 -2.59 26.06
N GLY A 99 -16.43 -1.43 26.70
CA GLY A 99 -16.18 -1.31 28.14
C GLY A 99 -14.69 -1.10 28.46
N PRO A 100 -14.33 -1.17 29.75
CA PRO A 100 -15.20 -1.52 30.87
C PRO A 100 -16.13 -0.35 31.25
N PHE A 101 -17.42 -0.63 31.44
CA PHE A 101 -18.44 0.30 31.89
C PHE A 101 -18.66 0.14 33.39
N ALA A 102 -18.90 1.23 34.11
CA ALA A 102 -19.32 1.18 35.51
C ALA A 102 -20.84 1.06 35.57
N GLU A 103 -21.35 -0.05 36.12
CA GLU A 103 -22.77 -0.30 36.27
C GLU A 103 -23.18 -0.43 37.74
N PRO A 104 -24.27 0.22 38.17
CA PRO A 104 -24.75 0.15 39.56
C PRO A 104 -25.21 -1.27 39.92
N ASN A 105 -24.90 -1.74 41.12
CA ASN A 105 -25.14 -3.13 41.56
C ASN A 105 -26.62 -3.53 41.70
N ALA A 106 -27.53 -2.56 41.84
CA ALA A 106 -28.91 -2.84 42.27
C ALA A 106 -29.99 -2.37 41.28
N VAL A 107 -29.83 -1.18 40.70
CA VAL A 107 -30.86 -0.53 39.91
C VAL A 107 -30.22 0.07 38.68
N PRO A 108 -30.69 -0.23 37.45
CA PRO A 108 -30.16 0.38 36.24
C PRO A 108 -30.13 1.90 36.34
N ALA A 109 -29.09 2.53 35.78
CA ALA A 109 -28.92 3.99 35.87
C ALA A 109 -30.07 4.79 35.24
N ASN A 110 -30.85 4.17 34.34
CA ASN A 110 -32.02 4.76 33.70
C ASN A 110 -33.35 4.52 34.46
N SER A 111 -33.32 3.87 35.63
CA SER A 111 -34.50 3.69 36.46
C SER A 111 -34.88 4.99 37.17
N THR A 112 -36.18 5.24 37.31
CA THR A 112 -36.74 6.36 38.08
C THR A 112 -36.23 6.40 39.52
N MET A 113 -35.86 5.25 40.09
CA MET A 113 -35.34 5.12 41.46
C MET A 113 -33.86 5.52 41.61
N ALA A 114 -33.11 5.64 40.51
CA ALA A 114 -31.66 5.83 40.52
C ALA A 114 -31.22 7.32 40.40
N ILE A 115 -32.15 8.27 40.39
CA ILE A 115 -31.86 9.69 40.15
C ILE A 115 -31.14 10.30 41.37
N GLY A 116 -29.81 10.45 41.27
CA GLY A 116 -28.99 11.22 42.20
C GLY A 116 -28.93 12.70 41.80
N VAL A 117 -29.22 13.61 42.72
CA VAL A 117 -29.12 15.06 42.49
C VAL A 117 -27.87 15.60 43.20
N VAL A 118 -26.98 16.25 42.45
CA VAL A 118 -25.83 16.96 43.03
C VAL A 118 -26.33 18.28 43.61
N THR A 119 -26.64 18.29 44.91
CA THR A 119 -27.25 19.46 45.55
C THR A 119 -26.25 20.52 45.98
N HIS A 120 -25.00 20.16 46.32
CA HIS A 120 -23.91 21.10 46.64
C HIS A 120 -22.53 20.53 46.25
N GLY A 121 -21.60 21.41 45.86
CA GLY A 121 -20.28 21.09 45.31
C GLY A 121 -19.56 19.91 45.97
N LYS A 122 -19.08 18.99 45.13
CA LYS A 122 -18.20 17.84 45.43
C LYS A 122 -18.75 16.75 46.37
N LYS A 123 -20.00 16.82 46.86
CA LYS A 123 -20.61 15.74 47.66
C LYS A 123 -21.94 15.28 47.07
N LEU A 124 -21.93 14.09 46.47
CA LEU A 124 -23.17 13.32 46.29
C LEU A 124 -23.56 12.71 47.64
N ALA A 125 -24.83 12.90 48.03
CA ALA A 125 -25.36 12.36 49.28
C ALA A 125 -25.67 10.86 49.22
N TYR A 126 -25.87 10.31 48.01
CA TYR A 126 -26.18 8.90 47.78
C TYR A 126 -25.68 8.47 46.39
N THR A 127 -24.73 7.54 46.34
CA THR A 127 -24.31 6.86 45.11
C THR A 127 -24.42 5.36 45.31
N PHE A 128 -24.99 4.66 44.33
CA PHE A 128 -24.96 3.20 44.31
C PHE A 128 -23.52 2.71 44.18
N ASP A 129 -23.20 1.63 44.87
CA ASP A 129 -21.99 0.88 44.57
C ASP A 129 -22.12 0.25 43.18
N TYR A 130 -20.99 0.06 42.50
CA TYR A 130 -20.96 -0.35 41.11
C TYR A 130 -19.95 -1.46 40.85
N HIS A 131 -20.21 -2.22 39.79
CA HIS A 131 -19.33 -3.23 39.24
C HIS A 131 -18.95 -2.86 37.82
N GLY A 132 -17.97 -3.56 37.26
CA GLY A 132 -17.57 -3.37 35.87
C GLY A 132 -18.35 -4.29 34.93
N ARG A 133 -18.65 -3.81 33.73
CA ARG A 133 -19.13 -4.64 32.62
C ARG A 133 -18.27 -4.41 31.39
N ALA A 134 -17.78 -5.47 30.77
CA ALA A 134 -17.12 -5.43 29.48
C ALA A 134 -17.81 -6.38 28.49
N GLU A 135 -17.72 -6.05 27.20
CA GLU A 135 -18.13 -6.97 26.14
C GLU A 135 -16.88 -7.48 25.44
N ILE A 136 -16.81 -8.81 25.35
CA ILE A 136 -15.67 -9.54 24.83
C ILE A 136 -16.11 -10.30 23.59
N GLU A 137 -15.44 -10.05 22.48
CA GLU A 137 -15.61 -10.79 21.25
C GLU A 137 -14.72 -12.04 21.28
N ILE A 138 -15.31 -13.22 21.06
CA ILE A 138 -14.61 -14.49 21.00
C ILE A 138 -13.88 -14.59 19.66
N VAL A 139 -12.55 -14.65 19.72
CA VAL A 139 -11.68 -14.84 18.56
C VAL A 139 -11.66 -16.31 18.15
N GLY A 140 -11.66 -17.22 19.12
CA GLY A 140 -11.72 -18.65 18.85
C GLY A 140 -11.66 -19.54 20.08
N GLU A 141 -11.81 -20.84 19.86
CA GLU A 141 -11.63 -21.90 20.85
C GLU A 141 -10.19 -22.43 20.78
N GLU A 142 -9.51 -22.51 21.92
CA GLU A 142 -8.16 -23.07 22.02
C GLU A 142 -8.25 -24.59 22.19
N VAL A 143 -7.73 -25.33 21.20
CA VAL A 143 -7.66 -26.79 21.21
C VAL A 143 -6.23 -27.22 20.88
N GLU A 144 -5.58 -27.92 21.81
CA GLU A 144 -4.19 -28.41 21.65
C GLU A 144 -3.20 -27.28 21.28
N GLY A 145 -3.38 -26.08 21.86
CA GLY A 145 -2.53 -24.91 21.59
C GLY A 145 -2.80 -24.23 20.23
N THR A 146 -3.83 -24.66 19.50
CA THR A 146 -4.23 -24.05 18.23
C THR A 146 -5.59 -23.39 18.36
N LEU A 147 -5.75 -22.19 17.79
CA LEU A 147 -7.03 -21.49 17.77
C LEU A 147 -7.90 -21.99 16.62
N ARG A 148 -9.15 -22.38 16.92
CA ARG A 148 -10.15 -22.82 15.93
C ARG A 148 -11.41 -21.96 16.04
N PRO A 149 -12.23 -21.85 14.99
CA PRO A 149 -13.53 -21.19 15.09
C PRO A 149 -14.36 -21.82 16.22
N PRO A 150 -14.97 -21.00 17.10
CA PRO A 150 -15.66 -21.52 18.27
C PRO A 150 -16.94 -22.23 17.82
N ARG A 151 -17.15 -23.47 18.29
CA ARG A 151 -18.39 -24.21 18.00
C ARG A 151 -19.50 -23.91 18.99
N PHE A 152 -19.12 -23.52 20.20
CA PHE A 152 -20.01 -23.23 21.31
C PHE A 152 -19.57 -21.92 21.96
N ARG A 153 -20.47 -21.34 22.76
CA ARG A 153 -20.17 -20.16 23.56
C ARG A 153 -19.75 -20.60 24.96
N PRO A 154 -18.87 -19.85 25.64
CA PRO A 154 -18.55 -20.09 27.05
C PRO A 154 -19.82 -20.13 27.91
N ARG A 155 -19.88 -21.04 28.87
CA ARG A 155 -20.98 -21.09 29.86
C ARG A 155 -20.99 -19.83 30.73
N PRO A 156 -22.15 -19.40 31.26
CA PRO A 156 -22.20 -18.35 32.29
C PRO A 156 -21.31 -18.70 33.48
N GLN A 157 -20.81 -17.69 34.19
CA GLN A 157 -19.89 -17.84 35.33
C GLN A 157 -18.54 -18.48 34.98
N SER A 158 -18.17 -18.54 33.70
CA SER A 158 -16.83 -18.95 33.30
C SER A 158 -15.82 -17.86 33.67
N PRO A 159 -14.74 -18.17 34.41
CA PRO A 159 -13.72 -17.19 34.77
C PRO A 159 -12.96 -16.68 33.55
N VAL A 160 -12.58 -15.40 33.62
CA VAL A 160 -11.88 -14.65 32.58
C VAL A 160 -10.51 -14.22 33.11
N PHE A 161 -9.48 -14.48 32.33
CA PHE A 161 -8.08 -14.24 32.68
C PHE A 161 -7.44 -13.30 31.66
N LEU A 162 -6.55 -12.42 32.12
CA LEU A 162 -5.67 -11.68 31.22
C LEU A 162 -4.59 -12.60 30.66
N LEU A 163 -4.24 -12.39 29.40
CA LEU A 163 -3.03 -12.99 28.84
C LEU A 163 -1.83 -12.12 29.25
N ASP A 164 -0.70 -12.77 29.52
CA ASP A 164 0.56 -12.03 29.62
C ASP A 164 0.95 -11.42 28.26
N GLU A 165 1.86 -10.45 28.27
CA GLU A 165 2.23 -9.71 27.06
C GLU A 165 2.93 -10.58 26.02
N ALA A 166 3.71 -11.59 26.45
CA ALA A 166 4.43 -12.50 25.56
C ALA A 166 3.47 -13.46 24.85
N GLU A 167 2.50 -13.99 25.58
CA GLU A 167 1.41 -14.81 25.07
C GLU A 167 0.51 -13.99 24.14
N SER A 168 0.12 -12.78 24.56
CA SER A 168 -0.65 -11.87 23.72
C SER A 168 0.06 -11.55 22.41
N ALA A 169 1.37 -11.31 22.44
CA ALA A 169 2.16 -11.06 21.22
C ALA A 169 2.16 -12.29 20.28
N ARG A 170 2.33 -13.51 20.81
CA ARG A 170 2.25 -14.76 20.03
C ARG A 170 0.87 -14.92 19.40
N VAL A 171 -0.18 -14.71 20.19
CA VAL A 171 -1.57 -14.83 19.76
C VAL A 171 -1.92 -13.80 18.68
N LEU A 172 -1.45 -12.56 18.80
CA LEU A 172 -1.68 -11.51 17.79
C LEU A 172 -0.82 -11.69 16.54
N GLY A 173 0.09 -12.66 16.51
CA GLY A 173 1.00 -12.89 15.38
C GLY A 173 2.06 -11.80 15.23
N VAL A 174 2.35 -11.10 16.32
CA VAL A 174 3.31 -10.00 16.39
C VAL A 174 4.70 -10.56 16.61
N GLY A 175 5.65 -10.23 15.73
CA GLY A 175 7.02 -10.73 15.84
C GLY A 175 7.93 -10.33 14.68
N GLY A 176 9.23 -10.47 14.88
CA GLY A 176 10.26 -10.09 13.91
C GLY A 176 10.92 -8.74 14.20
N ASP A 177 11.72 -8.29 13.24
CA ASP A 177 12.69 -7.21 13.46
C ASP A 177 12.15 -5.83 13.04
N LEU A 178 11.19 -5.79 12.12
CA LEU A 178 10.63 -4.55 11.58
C LEU A 178 9.48 -4.03 12.47
N CYS A 179 9.77 -3.05 13.33
CA CYS A 179 8.77 -2.42 14.20
C CYS A 179 8.01 -1.28 13.51
N LEU A 180 6.67 -1.31 13.56
CA LEU A 180 5.80 -0.25 13.06
C LEU A 180 5.40 0.77 14.14
N GLY A 181 5.41 0.37 15.41
CA GLY A 181 4.95 1.20 16.53
C GLY A 181 4.47 0.37 17.73
N LEU A 182 3.81 1.04 18.68
CA LEU A 182 3.25 0.40 19.88
C LEU A 182 1.79 0.01 19.68
N VAL A 183 1.40 -1.20 20.11
CA VAL A 183 0.01 -1.64 20.10
C VAL A 183 -0.77 -0.89 21.18
N VAL A 184 -1.83 -0.19 20.76
CA VAL A 184 -2.70 0.56 21.68
C VAL A 184 -3.42 -0.41 22.62
N GLY A 185 -3.37 -0.13 23.91
CA GLY A 185 -3.94 -0.97 24.97
C GLY A 185 -2.89 -1.80 25.73
N TYR A 186 -1.66 -1.88 25.22
CA TYR A 186 -0.53 -2.51 25.89
C TYR A 186 0.54 -1.47 26.24
N GLU A 187 1.33 -1.73 27.29
CA GLU A 187 2.35 -0.79 27.74
C GLU A 187 3.60 -0.82 26.84
N LYS A 188 4.05 -2.01 26.42
CA LYS A 188 5.35 -2.19 25.76
C LYS A 188 5.28 -3.00 24.46
N MET A 189 4.12 -3.56 24.14
CA MET A 189 3.96 -4.42 22.98
C MET A 189 4.17 -3.63 21.69
N GLU A 190 5.11 -4.10 20.87
CA GLU A 190 5.46 -3.48 19.61
C GLU A 190 4.86 -4.25 18.44
N ALA A 191 4.16 -3.58 17.54
CA ALA A 191 3.66 -4.15 16.29
C ALA A 191 4.81 -4.45 15.33
N ARG A 192 5.45 -5.61 15.51
CA ARG A 192 6.59 -6.10 14.75
C ARG A 192 6.17 -7.04 13.62
N LEU A 193 6.91 -6.94 12.53
CA LEU A 193 6.79 -7.76 11.33
C LEU A 193 8.12 -8.46 11.03
N ASN A 194 8.04 -9.69 10.52
CA ASN A 194 9.23 -10.38 10.00
C ASN A 194 9.49 -9.97 8.54
N PRO A 195 10.55 -9.18 8.26
CA PRO A 195 10.85 -8.74 6.89
C PRO A 195 11.27 -9.90 5.97
N ARG A 196 11.63 -11.05 6.53
CA ARG A 196 11.98 -12.29 5.82
C ARG A 196 10.81 -13.25 5.69
N ASP A 197 9.58 -12.81 5.96
CA ASP A 197 8.39 -13.59 5.63
C ASP A 197 7.80 -13.15 4.27
N LYS A 198 7.71 -14.11 3.34
CA LYS A 198 7.07 -13.91 2.01
C LYS A 198 5.57 -13.64 2.11
N SER A 199 4.95 -13.87 3.27
CA SER A 199 3.56 -13.52 3.55
C SER A 199 3.35 -12.04 3.88
N ILE A 200 4.42 -11.28 4.14
CA ILE A 200 4.34 -9.89 4.62
C ILE A 200 4.71 -8.91 3.51
N LEU A 201 6.00 -8.57 3.36
CA LEU A 201 6.45 -7.50 2.45
C LEU A 201 6.03 -7.71 0.99
N PRO A 202 6.16 -8.92 0.42
CA PRO A 202 5.85 -9.14 -0.99
C PRO A 202 4.34 -9.18 -1.31
N ARG A 203 3.46 -9.01 -0.32
CA ARG A 203 2.00 -8.95 -0.48
C ARG A 203 1.43 -7.54 -0.58
N HIS A 204 2.32 -6.57 -0.79
CA HIS A 204 2.02 -5.16 -1.00
C HIS A 204 1.35 -4.50 0.20
N THR A 205 1.45 -3.18 0.28
CA THR A 205 0.93 -2.43 1.43
C THR A 205 0.27 -1.15 0.95
N GLY A 206 -0.93 -0.87 1.45
CA GLY A 206 -1.56 0.43 1.30
C GLY A 206 -1.32 1.26 2.56
N ILE A 207 -0.67 2.42 2.43
CA ILE A 207 -0.58 3.44 3.48
C ILE A 207 -1.56 4.54 3.13
N ILE A 208 -2.65 4.63 3.90
CA ILE A 208 -3.83 5.43 3.54
C ILE A 208 -4.17 6.37 4.69
N GLY A 209 -4.58 7.60 4.38
CA GLY A 209 -4.99 8.56 5.38
C GLY A 209 -5.13 9.98 4.84
N THR A 210 -5.78 10.86 5.59
CA THR A 210 -5.86 12.29 5.24
C THR A 210 -4.51 12.99 5.40
N THR A 211 -4.38 14.19 4.84
CA THR A 211 -3.24 15.09 5.11
C THR A 211 -3.08 15.29 6.62
N GLY A 212 -1.83 15.29 7.10
CA GLY A 212 -1.53 15.40 8.54
C GLY A 212 -1.89 14.17 9.39
N GLY A 213 -2.40 13.08 8.80
CA GLY A 213 -2.76 11.86 9.54
C GLY A 213 -1.55 11.07 10.08
N GLY A 214 -0.39 11.19 9.42
CA GLY A 214 0.83 10.47 9.79
C GLY A 214 1.41 9.55 8.70
N LYS A 215 0.82 9.52 7.49
CA LYS A 215 1.28 8.69 6.34
C LYS A 215 2.79 8.81 6.09
N SER A 216 3.19 10.03 5.79
CA SER A 216 4.54 10.54 5.60
C SER A 216 5.53 10.14 6.72
N THR A 217 5.09 10.19 7.98
CA THR A 217 5.87 9.70 9.13
C THR A 217 6.03 8.20 9.09
N THR A 218 4.97 7.44 8.80
CA THR A 218 5.04 5.99 8.60
C THR A 218 6.01 5.61 7.48
N VAL A 219 5.97 6.32 6.36
CA VAL A 219 6.88 6.09 5.22
C VAL A 219 8.33 6.32 5.64
N ALA A 220 8.64 7.45 6.28
CA ALA A 220 9.99 7.75 6.76
C ALA A 220 10.51 6.73 7.78
N THR A 221 9.67 6.31 8.73
CA THR A 221 10.01 5.25 9.68
C THR A 221 10.23 3.92 8.95
N LEU A 222 9.38 3.58 7.98
CA LEU A 222 9.50 2.36 7.19
C LEU A 222 10.79 2.34 6.36
N ILE A 223 11.17 3.46 5.72
CA ILE A 223 12.44 3.61 5.00
C ILE A 223 13.63 3.32 5.93
N HIS A 224 13.64 3.94 7.11
CA HIS A 224 14.71 3.75 8.09
C HIS A 224 14.82 2.30 8.58
N ARG A 225 13.68 1.71 8.97
CA ARG A 225 13.64 0.34 9.50
C ARG A 225 13.96 -0.69 8.41
N ALA A 226 13.44 -0.51 7.21
CA ALA A 226 13.71 -1.40 6.09
C ALA A 226 15.21 -1.41 5.72
N GLN A 227 15.84 -0.23 5.69
CA GLN A 227 17.27 -0.12 5.49
C GLN A 227 18.05 -0.90 6.57
N ALA A 228 17.68 -0.75 7.85
CA ALA A 228 18.37 -1.41 8.96
C ALA A 228 18.34 -2.94 8.83
N GLU A 229 17.25 -3.49 8.28
CA GLU A 229 17.05 -4.93 8.03
C GLU A 229 17.65 -5.42 6.70
N GLY A 230 18.41 -4.57 6.01
CA GLY A 230 19.07 -4.92 4.75
C GLY A 230 18.14 -5.01 3.55
N ILE A 231 16.95 -4.40 3.61
CA ILE A 231 15.99 -4.34 2.51
C ILE A 231 16.42 -3.22 1.56
N ALA A 232 16.46 -3.51 0.26
CA ALA A 232 16.63 -2.48 -0.75
C ALA A 232 15.34 -1.66 -0.85
N THR A 233 15.40 -0.36 -0.58
CA THR A 233 14.21 0.51 -0.53
C THR A 233 14.29 1.54 -1.64
N ILE A 234 13.28 1.57 -2.51
CA ILE A 234 13.13 2.54 -3.59
C ILE A 234 11.92 3.41 -3.28
N VAL A 235 12.07 4.73 -3.39
CA VAL A 235 11.01 5.70 -3.10
C VAL A 235 10.81 6.58 -4.32
N PHE A 236 9.62 6.57 -4.89
CA PHE A 236 9.21 7.58 -5.87
C PHE A 236 8.66 8.79 -5.10
N ASP A 237 9.46 9.83 -5.01
CA ASP A 237 9.21 11.01 -4.18
C ASP A 237 8.68 12.16 -5.05
N VAL A 238 7.36 12.30 -5.08
CA VAL A 238 6.65 13.30 -5.90
C VAL A 238 6.72 14.69 -5.26
N GLU A 239 6.73 14.76 -3.93
CA GLU A 239 6.74 16.03 -3.19
C GLU A 239 8.15 16.48 -2.80
N GLY A 240 9.14 15.57 -2.78
CA GLY A 240 10.53 15.85 -2.44
C GLY A 240 10.84 15.75 -0.95
N GLU A 241 9.97 15.08 -0.18
CA GLU A 241 10.03 15.03 1.29
C GLU A 241 11.21 14.18 1.82
N TYR A 242 11.69 13.22 1.03
CA TYR A 242 12.59 12.15 1.50
C TYR A 242 14.05 12.32 1.05
N THR A 243 14.38 13.42 0.38
CA THR A 243 15.74 13.66 -0.13
C THR A 243 16.80 13.92 0.96
N GLN A 244 16.40 14.04 2.24
CA GLN A 244 17.29 14.22 3.39
C GLN A 244 17.15 13.15 4.48
N VAL A 245 16.59 11.97 4.16
CA VAL A 245 16.40 10.89 5.14
C VAL A 245 17.71 10.30 5.67
N ASP A 246 18.86 10.65 5.08
CA ASP A 246 20.21 10.35 5.56
C ASP A 246 20.61 11.18 6.79
N GLN A 247 19.85 12.24 7.12
CA GLN A 247 20.07 13.08 8.28
C GLN A 247 19.16 12.66 9.44
N PRO A 248 19.60 12.85 10.70
CA PRO A 248 18.75 12.71 11.87
C PRO A 248 17.64 13.78 11.86
N THR A 249 16.45 13.44 12.34
CA THR A 249 15.34 14.40 12.45
C THR A 249 15.71 15.59 13.32
N ASP A 250 15.31 16.78 12.89
CA ASP A 250 15.43 18.05 13.62
C ASP A 250 14.06 18.60 14.07
N HIS A 251 12.98 17.87 13.77
CA HIS A 251 11.63 18.28 14.12
C HIS A 251 11.35 18.08 15.62
N THR A 252 11.02 19.18 16.34
CA THR A 252 10.86 19.19 17.81
C THR A 252 9.91 18.10 18.33
N ALA A 253 8.73 17.93 17.71
CA ALA A 253 7.77 16.91 18.13
C ALA A 253 8.29 15.48 17.93
N MET A 254 9.10 15.24 16.90
CA MET A 254 9.67 13.91 16.63
C MET A 254 10.80 13.61 17.62
N LEU A 255 11.63 14.59 17.96
CA LEU A 255 12.67 14.47 18.97
C LEU A 255 12.09 14.11 20.35
N GLU A 256 11.00 14.77 20.75
CA GLU A 256 10.31 14.42 21.99
C GLU A 256 9.72 13.01 21.95
N ALA A 257 9.07 12.63 20.84
CA ALA A 257 8.49 11.31 20.67
C ALA A 257 9.55 10.20 20.69
N LEU A 258 10.69 10.40 20.01
CA LEU A 258 11.84 9.48 20.04
C LEU A 258 12.38 9.32 21.46
N LYS A 259 12.52 10.42 22.21
CA LYS A 259 12.95 10.39 23.61
C LYS A 259 12.00 9.57 24.47
N ARG A 260 10.68 9.73 24.29
CA ARG A 260 9.67 8.91 25.00
C ARG A 260 9.75 7.43 24.64
N ARG A 261 10.13 7.10 23.40
CA ARG A 261 10.36 5.73 22.93
C ARG A 261 11.75 5.17 23.29
N GLY A 262 12.63 5.96 23.92
CA GLY A 262 14.02 5.56 24.17
C GLY A 262 14.87 5.40 22.91
N GLN A 263 14.43 5.98 21.79
CA GLN A 263 15.09 5.93 20.49
C GLN A 263 15.89 7.22 20.25
N ARG A 264 16.87 7.16 19.33
CA ARG A 264 17.70 8.30 18.96
C ARG A 264 17.37 8.76 17.55
N PRO A 265 17.45 10.06 17.26
CA PRO A 265 17.36 10.54 15.90
C PRO A 265 18.56 10.01 15.10
N GLN A 266 18.29 9.40 13.95
CA GLN A 266 19.29 8.71 13.14
C GLN A 266 18.82 8.64 11.68
N GLY A 267 19.66 9.15 10.79
CA GLY A 267 19.48 9.03 9.35
C GLY A 267 19.78 7.64 8.79
N VAL A 268 19.38 7.39 7.54
CA VAL A 268 19.79 6.19 6.81
C VAL A 268 21.26 6.27 6.38
N LYS A 269 21.92 5.12 6.25
CA LYS A 269 23.38 5.05 6.01
C LYS A 269 23.78 5.13 4.54
N ASP A 270 22.98 4.57 3.63
CA ASP A 270 23.30 4.46 2.20
C ASP A 270 22.18 5.05 1.34
N LEU A 271 22.04 6.39 1.41
CA LEU A 271 21.11 7.13 0.57
C LEU A 271 21.73 7.38 -0.81
N HIS A 272 20.92 7.20 -1.85
CA HIS A 272 21.19 7.54 -3.22
C HIS A 272 20.01 8.34 -3.77
N ILE A 273 20.29 9.49 -4.38
CA ILE A 273 19.26 10.37 -4.96
C ILE A 273 19.38 10.32 -6.47
N HIS A 274 18.28 10.00 -7.13
CA HIS A 274 18.18 9.91 -8.58
C HIS A 274 17.25 11.01 -9.08
N HIS A 275 17.70 11.79 -10.05
CA HIS A 275 16.88 12.84 -10.63
C HIS A 275 17.01 12.83 -12.16
N LEU A 276 15.96 13.28 -12.83
CA LEU A 276 15.97 13.42 -14.28
C LEU A 276 17.01 14.45 -14.72
N THR A 277 17.68 14.15 -15.82
CA THR A 277 18.57 15.10 -16.49
C THR A 277 17.79 16.35 -16.90
N GLY A 278 18.37 17.52 -16.64
CA GLY A 278 17.69 18.80 -16.85
C GLY A 278 16.71 19.20 -15.74
N ARG A 279 16.55 18.39 -14.69
CA ARG A 279 15.76 18.71 -13.49
C ARG A 279 16.65 18.85 -12.26
N LEU A 280 16.27 19.75 -11.36
CA LEU A 280 16.93 19.98 -10.09
C LEU A 280 16.42 18.98 -9.05
N SER A 281 17.29 18.64 -8.11
CA SER A 281 16.89 17.88 -6.92
C SER A 281 16.75 18.81 -5.72
N ARG A 282 15.80 18.52 -4.83
CA ARG A 282 15.61 19.22 -3.56
C ARG A 282 16.83 19.14 -2.64
N ASN A 283 17.69 18.15 -2.83
CA ASN A 283 18.97 18.03 -2.14
C ASN A 283 20.15 18.06 -3.12
N ALA A 284 20.33 19.21 -3.79
CA ALA A 284 21.34 19.38 -4.83
C ALA A 284 22.78 19.10 -4.38
N GLY A 285 23.09 19.29 -3.09
CA GLY A 285 24.42 19.09 -2.50
C GLY A 285 24.72 17.66 -2.02
N HIS A 286 23.79 16.71 -2.19
CA HIS A 286 24.00 15.34 -1.73
C HIS A 286 25.14 14.64 -2.49
N ARG A 287 25.99 13.90 -1.75
CA ARG A 287 27.21 13.29 -2.30
C ARG A 287 26.92 12.17 -3.31
N ASN A 288 25.91 11.35 -3.05
CA ASN A 288 25.51 10.24 -3.92
C ASN A 288 24.30 10.62 -4.76
N LYS A 289 24.47 11.61 -5.64
CA LYS A 289 23.43 12.06 -6.57
C LYS A 289 23.73 11.55 -7.97
N HIS A 290 22.70 11.02 -8.64
CA HIS A 290 22.81 10.38 -9.94
C HIS A 290 21.76 11.00 -10.88
N ALA A 291 22.24 11.75 -11.87
CA ALA A 291 21.39 12.13 -12.99
C ALA A 291 21.10 10.89 -13.86
N PHE A 292 19.91 10.81 -14.43
CA PHE A 292 19.59 9.80 -15.42
C PHE A 292 18.75 10.37 -16.56
N SER A 293 18.84 9.75 -17.72
CA SER A 293 17.94 9.97 -18.85
C SER A 293 17.12 8.71 -19.11
N LEU A 294 15.93 8.90 -19.67
CA LEU A 294 15.13 7.80 -20.21
C LEU A 294 15.69 7.40 -21.57
N GLN A 295 15.50 6.14 -21.95
CA GLN A 295 15.84 5.65 -23.29
C GLN A 295 14.55 5.54 -24.09
N PHE A 296 14.46 6.18 -25.26
CA PHE A 296 13.23 6.06 -26.06
C PHE A 296 13.00 4.60 -26.51
N SER A 297 14.08 3.89 -26.82
CA SER A 297 14.08 2.47 -27.19
C SER A 297 13.59 1.53 -26.11
N SER A 298 13.50 1.97 -24.85
CA SER A 298 13.08 1.14 -23.71
C SER A 298 11.59 1.26 -23.41
N LEU A 299 10.89 2.18 -24.09
CA LEU A 299 9.51 2.52 -23.79
C LEU A 299 8.55 1.89 -24.79
N SER A 300 7.51 1.23 -24.27
CA SER A 300 6.45 0.69 -25.12
C SER A 300 5.77 1.81 -25.92
N PRO A 301 5.58 1.64 -27.24
CA PRO A 301 4.84 2.61 -28.05
C PRO A 301 3.38 2.75 -27.58
N TYR A 302 2.79 1.70 -27.01
CA TYR A 302 1.45 1.75 -26.46
C TYR A 302 1.42 2.59 -25.19
N ALA A 303 2.33 2.33 -24.24
CA ALA A 303 2.45 3.15 -23.03
C ALA A 303 2.73 4.64 -23.35
N LEU A 304 3.55 4.92 -24.37
CA LEU A 304 3.78 6.29 -24.84
C LEU A 304 2.52 6.94 -25.40
N ALA A 305 1.72 6.21 -26.19
CA ALA A 305 0.45 6.71 -26.73
C ALA A 305 -0.55 7.04 -25.60
N GLU A 306 -0.62 6.16 -24.60
CA GLU A 306 -1.45 6.29 -23.40
C GLU A 306 -1.04 7.52 -22.57
N ILE A 307 0.25 7.66 -22.23
CA ILE A 307 0.78 8.77 -21.43
C ILE A 307 0.63 10.12 -22.15
N LEU A 308 0.74 10.12 -23.49
CA LEU A 308 0.55 11.31 -24.32
C LEU A 308 -0.93 11.59 -24.66
N ASP A 309 -1.86 10.84 -24.06
CA ASP A 309 -3.31 11.01 -24.21
C ASP A 309 -3.73 11.05 -25.70
N MET A 310 -3.13 10.17 -26.50
CA MET A 310 -3.39 10.08 -27.94
C MET A 310 -4.82 9.62 -28.21
N SER A 311 -5.52 10.27 -29.15
CA SER A 311 -6.78 9.71 -29.66
C SER A 311 -6.51 8.46 -30.49
N ASP A 312 -7.51 7.58 -30.67
CA ASP A 312 -7.39 6.36 -31.48
C ASP A 312 -6.74 6.61 -32.84
N ALA A 313 -7.15 7.70 -33.50
CA ALA A 313 -6.60 8.15 -34.78
C ALA A 313 -5.12 8.56 -34.67
N GLN A 314 -4.71 9.22 -33.59
CA GLN A 314 -3.31 9.58 -33.36
C GLN A 314 -2.47 8.35 -33.01
N GLN A 315 -3.00 7.43 -32.20
CA GLN A 315 -2.36 6.18 -31.84
C GLN A 315 -2.12 5.29 -33.07
N GLU A 316 -3.11 5.12 -33.94
CA GLU A 316 -2.96 4.39 -35.20
C GLU A 316 -1.80 4.95 -36.04
N ARG A 317 -1.73 6.29 -36.16
CA ARG A 317 -0.66 6.97 -36.90
C ARG A 317 0.70 6.85 -36.22
N PHE A 318 0.72 6.88 -34.89
CA PHE A 318 1.94 6.72 -34.12
C PHE A 318 2.52 5.33 -34.30
N LEU A 319 1.71 4.28 -34.15
CA LEU A 319 2.11 2.89 -34.39
C LEU A 319 2.57 2.69 -35.83
N LYS A 320 1.87 3.29 -36.79
CA LYS A 320 2.29 3.26 -38.19
C LYS A 320 3.65 3.90 -38.44
N ALA A 321 3.89 5.09 -37.86
CA ALA A 321 5.20 5.74 -37.94
C ALA A 321 6.28 4.90 -37.25
N TYR A 322 5.94 4.28 -36.13
CA TYR A 322 6.82 3.40 -35.37
C TYR A 322 7.23 2.17 -36.20
N ASP A 323 6.30 1.51 -36.87
CA ASP A 323 6.59 0.35 -37.75
C ASP A 323 7.44 0.73 -38.96
N VAL A 324 7.14 1.85 -39.62
CA VAL A 324 7.99 2.38 -40.69
C VAL A 324 9.38 2.71 -40.17
N THR A 325 9.49 3.22 -38.94
CA THR A 325 10.78 3.49 -38.30
C THR A 325 11.59 2.21 -38.12
N LYS A 326 10.99 1.10 -37.66
CA LYS A 326 11.70 -0.21 -37.55
C LYS A 326 12.30 -0.66 -38.88
N LEU A 327 11.48 -0.60 -39.94
CA LEU A 327 11.94 -0.98 -41.29
C LEU A 327 13.09 -0.11 -41.76
N LEU A 328 13.05 1.19 -41.45
CA LEU A 328 14.14 2.10 -41.79
C LEU A 328 15.38 1.87 -40.92
N LEU A 329 15.25 1.49 -39.66
CA LEU A 329 16.41 1.09 -38.85
C LEU A 329 17.13 -0.12 -39.45
N GLU A 330 16.39 -1.09 -39.99
CA GLU A 330 16.96 -2.22 -40.72
C GLU A 330 17.58 -1.77 -42.05
N ASP A 331 16.85 -0.98 -42.85
CA ASP A 331 17.33 -0.53 -44.16
C ASP A 331 18.61 0.31 -44.08
N PHE A 332 18.79 1.07 -42.99
CA PHE A 332 19.99 1.88 -42.76
C PHE A 332 21.07 1.13 -41.97
N ASN A 333 20.89 -0.17 -41.73
CA ASN A 333 21.80 -1.03 -40.97
C ASN A 333 22.13 -0.46 -39.57
N ILE A 334 21.12 0.15 -38.93
CA ILE A 334 21.22 0.70 -37.56
C ILE A 334 20.91 -0.42 -36.56
N TYR A 335 19.82 -1.15 -36.78
CA TYR A 335 19.46 -2.33 -36.00
C TYR A 335 18.44 -3.19 -36.77
N PRO A 336 18.54 -4.53 -36.75
CA PRO A 336 19.63 -5.34 -36.18
C PRO A 336 20.86 -5.42 -37.10
N GLN A 337 22.07 -5.36 -36.54
CA GLN A 337 23.35 -5.46 -37.28
C GLN A 337 23.92 -6.88 -37.26
N THR A 338 23.66 -7.64 -36.18
CA THR A 338 24.17 -9.00 -36.00
C THR A 338 23.06 -10.05 -36.01
N GLU A 339 23.42 -11.32 -36.24
CA GLU A 339 22.47 -12.44 -36.17
C GLU A 339 21.86 -12.60 -34.76
N GLN A 340 22.62 -12.28 -33.71
CA GLN A 340 22.12 -12.27 -32.35
C GLN A 340 21.06 -11.18 -32.13
N GLU A 341 21.30 -9.98 -32.65
CA GLU A 341 20.33 -8.88 -32.60
C GLU A 341 19.08 -9.17 -33.44
N ARG A 342 19.23 -9.83 -34.60
CA ARG A 342 18.08 -10.30 -35.40
C ARG A 342 17.17 -11.21 -34.59
N ARG A 343 17.74 -12.16 -33.83
CA ARG A 343 16.96 -13.02 -32.93
C ARG A 343 16.31 -12.23 -31.81
N GLN A 344 17.06 -11.33 -31.18
CA GLN A 344 16.51 -10.47 -30.12
C GLN A 344 15.36 -9.61 -30.63
N ALA A 345 15.44 -9.07 -31.85
CA ALA A 345 14.39 -8.28 -32.48
C ALA A 345 13.07 -9.05 -32.66
N LEU A 346 13.13 -10.37 -32.91
CA LEU A 346 11.96 -11.24 -33.03
C LEU A 346 11.29 -11.52 -31.68
N ASP A 347 12.06 -11.50 -30.59
CA ASP A 347 11.58 -11.76 -29.23
C ASP A 347 11.13 -10.48 -28.48
N VAL A 348 11.19 -9.30 -29.13
CA VAL A 348 10.78 -8.03 -28.51
C VAL A 348 9.27 -8.02 -28.29
N ASP A 349 8.86 -7.90 -27.03
CA ASP A 349 7.47 -7.65 -26.66
C ASP A 349 7.19 -6.14 -26.59
N GLU A 350 6.62 -5.59 -27.66
CA GLU A 350 6.33 -4.17 -27.79
C GLU A 350 5.22 -3.67 -26.85
N LEU A 351 4.44 -4.57 -26.26
CA LEU A 351 3.52 -4.19 -25.19
C LEU A 351 4.27 -3.83 -23.91
N SER A 352 5.46 -4.38 -23.69
CA SER A 352 6.23 -4.15 -22.47
C SER A 352 7.47 -3.26 -22.64
N THR A 353 8.11 -3.26 -23.81
CA THR A 353 9.33 -2.46 -24.10
C THR A 353 9.24 -1.76 -25.46
N GLY A 354 10.17 -0.83 -25.71
CA GLY A 354 10.39 -0.24 -27.03
C GLY A 354 11.29 -1.10 -27.93
N TYR A 355 11.64 -0.53 -29.08
CA TYR A 355 12.48 -1.18 -30.08
C TYR A 355 13.94 -0.69 -29.96
N PRO A 356 14.94 -1.59 -29.89
CA PRO A 356 16.34 -1.21 -29.72
C PRO A 356 16.83 -0.17 -30.72
N HIS A 357 17.70 0.74 -30.27
CA HIS A 357 18.27 1.85 -31.06
C HIS A 357 17.28 2.86 -31.63
N MET A 358 15.97 2.67 -31.44
CA MET A 358 14.98 3.66 -31.84
C MET A 358 15.07 4.89 -30.92
N THR A 359 14.99 6.07 -31.52
CA THR A 359 15.00 7.36 -30.81
C THR A 359 13.75 8.14 -31.19
N ILE A 360 13.40 9.13 -30.37
CA ILE A 360 12.27 10.01 -30.70
C ILE A 360 12.48 10.77 -32.00
N ASP A 361 13.72 11.08 -32.35
CA ASP A 361 14.05 11.78 -33.59
C ASP A 361 13.88 10.89 -34.83
N HIS A 362 14.14 9.58 -34.72
CA HIS A 362 13.81 8.62 -35.79
C HIS A 362 12.31 8.64 -36.11
N VAL A 363 11.46 8.57 -35.08
CA VAL A 363 9.99 8.59 -35.27
C VAL A 363 9.52 9.95 -35.80
N LEU A 364 10.11 11.05 -35.33
CA LEU A 364 9.78 12.40 -35.79
C LEU A 364 10.16 12.64 -37.26
N ASP A 365 11.25 12.05 -37.74
CA ASP A 365 11.64 12.09 -39.15
C ASP A 365 10.59 11.39 -40.03
N VAL A 366 10.12 10.21 -39.61
CA VAL A 366 9.05 9.47 -40.30
C VAL A 366 7.72 10.23 -40.28
N VAL A 367 7.33 10.78 -39.13
CA VAL A 367 6.12 11.62 -39.02
C VAL A 367 6.20 12.84 -39.92
N SER A 368 7.38 13.48 -39.99
CA SER A 368 7.59 14.65 -40.85
C SER A 368 7.55 14.28 -42.33
N ALA A 369 8.05 13.10 -42.71
CA ALA A 369 7.91 12.54 -44.05
C ALA A 369 6.45 12.22 -44.41
N TYR A 370 5.64 11.73 -43.47
CA TYR A 370 4.20 11.57 -43.67
C TYR A 370 3.50 12.92 -43.90
N ILE A 371 3.80 13.94 -43.10
CA ILE A 371 3.23 15.28 -43.29
C ILE A 371 3.63 15.85 -44.65
N TYR A 372 4.91 15.72 -45.02
CA TYR A 372 5.41 16.17 -46.31
C TYR A 372 4.73 15.46 -47.48
N SER A 373 4.61 14.12 -47.45
CA SER A 373 3.95 13.36 -48.52
C SER A 373 2.48 13.75 -48.74
N LEU A 374 1.80 14.22 -47.68
CA LEU A 374 0.41 14.68 -47.71
C LEU A 374 0.25 16.15 -48.08
N SER A 375 1.31 16.95 -47.98
CA SER A 375 1.32 18.36 -48.37
C SER A 375 1.24 18.55 -49.90
N ASP A 376 0.83 19.75 -50.33
CA ASP A 376 0.72 20.06 -51.76
C ASP A 376 2.08 20.06 -52.47
N GLU A 377 3.14 20.48 -51.78
CA GLU A 377 4.53 20.41 -52.26
C GLU A 377 4.96 18.96 -52.50
N GLY A 378 4.78 18.09 -51.51
CA GLY A 378 5.10 16.66 -51.65
C GLY A 378 4.31 15.99 -52.76
N LYS A 379 2.99 16.26 -52.87
CA LYS A 379 2.17 15.73 -53.98
C LYS A 379 2.65 16.21 -55.35
N SER A 380 3.14 17.43 -55.46
CA SER A 380 3.63 18.00 -56.72
C SER A 380 4.94 17.34 -57.19
N GLU A 381 5.88 17.07 -56.27
CA GLU A 381 7.15 16.41 -56.58
C GLU A 381 6.96 14.92 -56.94
N THR A 382 6.06 14.21 -56.25
CA THR A 382 5.75 12.80 -56.56
C THR A 382 4.99 12.64 -57.89
N ARG A 383 4.13 13.62 -58.23
CA ARG A 383 3.45 13.68 -59.55
C ARG A 383 4.40 14.06 -60.69
N GLY A 384 5.45 14.84 -60.43
CA GLY A 384 6.50 15.13 -61.40
C GLY A 384 7.31 13.90 -61.80
N ARG A 385 7.55 12.96 -60.87
CA ARG A 385 8.30 11.72 -61.12
C ARG A 385 7.55 10.69 -61.98
N SER A 386 6.22 10.63 -61.89
CA SER A 386 5.40 9.68 -62.65
C SER A 386 5.17 10.07 -64.12
N ARG A 387 5.61 11.26 -64.54
CA ARG A 387 5.57 11.71 -65.95
C ARG A 387 6.86 11.46 -66.73
N ALA A 388 7.91 10.96 -66.09
CA ALA A 388 9.19 10.68 -66.72
C ALA A 388 9.41 9.16 -66.86
N THR A 389 8.83 8.56 -67.90
CA THR A 389 9.36 7.29 -68.45
C THR A 389 9.15 7.29 -69.96
N PRO A 390 10.18 7.02 -70.78
CA PRO A 390 10.05 7.04 -72.23
C PRO A 390 9.41 5.76 -72.75
N ARG A 391 8.50 5.91 -73.72
CA ARG A 391 8.04 4.84 -74.61
C ARG A 391 9.24 4.16 -75.29
N LYS A 392 9.41 2.84 -75.13
CA LYS A 392 9.59 1.90 -76.26
C LYS A 392 9.65 0.42 -75.86
N GLN A 393 8.86 -0.34 -76.62
CA GLN A 393 9.03 -1.72 -77.09
C GLN A 393 9.02 -2.89 -76.09
N ALA A 394 7.89 -3.60 -76.14
CA ALA A 394 7.75 -4.99 -75.75
C ALA A 394 8.42 -5.92 -76.78
N SER A 395 9.19 -6.90 -76.29
CA SER A 395 9.12 -8.30 -76.75
C SER A 395 10.07 -9.22 -75.96
N LEU A 396 9.50 -10.33 -75.46
CA LEU A 396 10.09 -11.67 -75.26
C LEU A 396 10.89 -12.00 -73.98
N LEU A 397 10.21 -12.83 -73.15
CA LEU A 397 10.62 -14.04 -72.41
C LEU A 397 12.12 -14.33 -72.23
N GLU A 398 12.56 -14.47 -70.97
CA GLU A 398 13.03 -15.73 -70.36
C GLU A 398 13.40 -15.53 -68.88
N GLU A 399 13.31 -16.63 -68.12
CA GLU A 399 13.59 -16.77 -66.69
C GLU A 399 15.08 -16.52 -66.35
N THR A 400 15.37 -15.98 -65.17
CA THR A 400 16.50 -16.40 -64.31
C THR A 400 16.47 -15.68 -62.95
N ASP A 401 16.95 -16.44 -61.96
CA ASP A 401 17.14 -16.16 -60.55
C ASP A 401 17.98 -14.91 -60.21
N ASP A 402 17.88 -14.52 -58.93
CA ASP A 402 18.87 -13.77 -58.16
C ASP A 402 19.37 -12.45 -58.75
N ALA A 403 18.69 -11.37 -58.37
CA ALA A 403 19.27 -10.03 -58.41
C ALA A 403 18.86 -9.25 -57.16
N GLU A 404 19.84 -9.04 -56.28
CA GLU A 404 19.87 -7.94 -55.32
C GLU A 404 19.39 -6.66 -56.01
N ALA A 405 18.25 -6.13 -55.58
CA ALA A 405 17.73 -4.87 -56.08
C ALA A 405 18.51 -3.71 -55.44
N ASP A 406 19.77 -3.54 -55.84
CA ASP A 406 20.50 -2.30 -55.69
C ASP A 406 19.96 -1.30 -56.72
N SER A 407 18.74 -0.82 -56.48
CA SER A 407 18.20 0.32 -57.20
C SER A 407 18.73 1.58 -56.54
N ASP A 408 19.89 2.01 -57.03
CA ASP A 408 20.50 3.30 -56.75
C ASP A 408 19.62 4.43 -57.34
N VAL A 409 18.46 4.65 -56.71
CA VAL A 409 17.62 5.81 -56.96
C VAL A 409 18.23 6.94 -56.17
N THR A 410 19.21 7.62 -56.74
CA THR A 410 19.72 8.90 -56.23
C THR A 410 18.61 9.95 -56.29
N ALA A 411 17.72 9.93 -55.29
CA ALA A 411 16.72 10.95 -55.06
C ALA A 411 17.46 12.20 -54.56
N LYS A 412 17.66 13.20 -55.44
CA LYS A 412 18.11 14.53 -55.02
C LYS A 412 17.23 15.04 -53.87
N ALA A 413 17.88 15.56 -52.83
CA ALA A 413 17.23 16.17 -51.69
C ALA A 413 16.25 17.28 -52.14
N PRO A 414 15.08 17.42 -51.49
CA PRO A 414 14.05 18.38 -51.89
C PRO A 414 14.59 19.82 -51.86
N SER A 415 14.19 20.64 -52.83
CA SER A 415 14.73 21.99 -53.05
C SER A 415 14.37 23.02 -51.97
N ARG A 416 13.47 22.69 -51.04
CA ARG A 416 13.17 23.39 -49.75
C ARG A 416 11.95 22.67 -49.15
N GLY A 417 11.99 22.24 -47.89
CA GLY A 417 10.76 21.80 -47.19
C GLY A 417 10.97 20.89 -45.98
N LEU A 418 11.63 19.74 -46.16
CA LEU A 418 11.76 18.72 -45.12
C LEU A 418 13.22 18.50 -44.72
N MET A 419 13.59 18.88 -43.49
CA MET A 419 14.88 18.56 -42.89
C MET A 419 14.72 17.36 -41.94
N LEU A 420 15.29 16.23 -42.32
CA LEU A 420 15.41 15.04 -41.46
C LEU A 420 16.59 15.24 -40.49
N ARG A 421 16.41 14.78 -39.26
CA ARG A 421 17.30 15.01 -38.11
C ARG A 421 18.32 13.89 -37.93
N THR A 422 17.98 12.69 -38.36
CA THR A 422 18.74 11.45 -38.15
C THR A 422 19.49 11.03 -39.43
N GLU A 423 20.12 9.86 -39.38
CA GLU A 423 20.81 9.16 -40.47
C GLU A 423 19.91 9.02 -41.71
N PHE A 424 18.58 9.01 -41.53
CA PHE A 424 17.58 8.99 -42.59
C PHE A 424 17.76 10.11 -43.63
N ARG A 425 18.39 11.23 -43.27
CA ARG A 425 18.74 12.32 -44.20
C ARG A 425 19.68 11.90 -45.33
N SER A 426 20.47 10.84 -45.13
CA SER A 426 21.46 10.37 -46.12
C SER A 426 20.80 9.71 -47.33
N ASN A 427 19.61 9.11 -47.17
CA ASN A 427 18.85 8.52 -48.27
C ASN A 427 17.36 8.84 -48.15
N PHE A 428 16.99 10.07 -48.55
CA PHE A 428 15.62 10.55 -48.55
C PHE A 428 14.67 9.70 -49.41
N GLY A 429 15.16 9.19 -50.55
CA GLY A 429 14.36 8.37 -51.47
C GLY A 429 13.84 7.10 -50.80
N ARG A 430 14.70 6.43 -50.03
CA ARG A 430 14.39 5.22 -49.27
C ARG A 430 13.36 5.48 -48.16
N VAL A 431 13.50 6.58 -47.42
CA VAL A 431 12.51 7.02 -46.41
C VAL A 431 11.14 7.22 -47.05
N MET A 432 11.08 7.96 -48.16
CA MET A 432 9.83 8.22 -48.87
C MET A 432 9.23 6.95 -49.48
N ALA A 433 10.06 5.99 -49.95
CA ALA A 433 9.57 4.71 -50.45
C ALA A 433 8.82 3.92 -49.37
N ARG A 434 9.37 3.82 -48.14
CA ARG A 434 8.71 3.16 -47.01
C ARG A 434 7.43 3.87 -46.57
N VAL A 435 7.45 5.20 -46.50
CA VAL A 435 6.27 6.03 -46.16
C VAL A 435 5.15 5.87 -47.19
N MET A 436 5.48 5.84 -48.49
CA MET A 436 4.50 5.67 -49.57
C MET A 436 3.92 4.25 -49.64
N ALA A 437 4.74 3.23 -49.35
CA ALA A 437 4.28 1.84 -49.27
C ALA A 437 3.19 1.68 -48.20
N GLN A 438 3.31 2.42 -47.09
CA GLN A 438 2.31 2.48 -46.04
C GLN A 438 1.50 3.79 -46.12
N SER A 439 0.77 4.02 -47.22
CA SER A 439 0.02 5.26 -47.43
C SER A 439 -0.96 5.58 -46.28
N SER A 440 -1.04 6.85 -45.88
CA SER A 440 -1.98 7.34 -44.86
C SER A 440 -2.82 8.48 -45.40
N ARG A 441 -3.89 8.83 -44.69
CA ARG A 441 -4.80 9.93 -45.04
C ARG A 441 -4.93 10.86 -43.83
N HIS A 442 -5.38 12.10 -44.08
CA HIS A 442 -5.63 13.14 -43.07
C HIS A 442 -4.35 13.76 -42.46
N GLU A 443 -3.83 14.79 -43.14
CA GLU A 443 -2.67 15.59 -42.73
C GLU A 443 -2.82 16.23 -41.33
N ILE A 444 -4.04 16.67 -40.97
CA ILE A 444 -4.33 17.34 -39.69
C ILE A 444 -3.97 16.45 -38.49
N SER A 445 -4.32 15.16 -38.56
CA SER A 445 -4.06 14.22 -37.47
C SER A 445 -2.55 13.91 -37.33
N TRP A 446 -1.82 13.84 -38.44
CA TRP A 446 -0.36 13.75 -38.45
C TRP A 446 0.33 14.99 -37.84
N LYS A 447 -0.16 16.19 -38.15
CA LYS A 447 0.31 17.45 -37.51
C LYS A 447 0.04 17.48 -36.01
N ALA A 448 -1.11 16.95 -35.57
CA ALA A 448 -1.44 16.83 -34.15
C ALA A 448 -0.49 15.84 -33.43
N LEU A 449 -0.21 14.68 -34.04
CA LEU A 449 0.78 13.72 -33.54
C LEU A 449 2.19 14.36 -33.46
N ALA A 450 2.62 15.05 -34.51
CA ALA A 450 3.91 15.74 -34.54
C ALA A 450 4.04 16.77 -33.40
N SER A 451 2.98 17.52 -33.11
CA SER A 451 2.94 18.46 -31.99
C SER A 451 3.18 17.77 -30.64
N LYS A 452 2.55 16.61 -30.40
CA LYS A 452 2.74 15.83 -29.17
C LYS A 452 4.16 15.28 -29.05
N LEU A 453 4.69 14.68 -30.11
CA LEU A 453 6.06 14.15 -30.12
C LEU A 453 7.12 15.26 -30.01
N HIS A 454 6.89 16.44 -30.60
CA HIS A 454 7.76 17.60 -30.39
C HIS A 454 7.72 18.13 -28.95
N ARG A 455 6.55 18.11 -28.30
CA ARG A 455 6.44 18.44 -26.87
C ARG A 455 7.24 17.44 -26.03
N LEU A 456 7.11 16.15 -26.32
CA LEU A 456 7.86 15.08 -25.65
C LEU A 456 9.38 15.26 -25.84
N ARG A 457 9.84 15.51 -27.07
CA ARG A 457 11.26 15.77 -27.38
C ARG A 457 11.80 16.99 -26.62
N ARG A 458 11.00 18.06 -26.53
CA ARG A 458 11.40 19.32 -25.87
C ARG A 458 11.65 19.16 -24.38
N LEU A 459 11.13 18.10 -23.74
CA LEU A 459 11.44 17.80 -22.35
C LEU A 459 12.94 17.55 -22.15
N GLY A 460 13.66 17.10 -23.19
CA GLY A 460 15.11 16.93 -23.14
C GLY A 460 15.54 15.84 -22.16
N ILE A 461 14.72 14.81 -21.98
CA ILE A 461 14.93 13.70 -21.02
C ILE A 461 15.30 12.37 -21.68
N PHE A 462 15.17 12.27 -23.01
CA PHE A 462 15.43 11.05 -23.77
C PHE A 462 16.81 11.10 -24.41
N ASP A 463 17.54 9.99 -24.32
CA ASP A 463 18.76 9.74 -25.08
C ASP A 463 19.79 10.90 -24.95
N VAL A 464 19.90 11.47 -23.74
CA VAL A 464 20.70 12.68 -23.47
C VAL A 464 22.16 12.32 -23.24
N GLY A 465 23.01 12.70 -24.20
CA GLY A 465 24.45 12.52 -24.08
C GLY A 465 24.89 11.06 -24.03
N ASN A 466 26.04 10.79 -23.39
CA ASN A 466 26.56 9.45 -23.16
C ASN A 466 26.22 8.93 -21.75
N GLU A 467 25.23 9.55 -21.10
CA GLU A 467 24.82 9.20 -19.75
C GLU A 467 24.21 7.79 -19.77
N LYS A 468 24.72 6.93 -18.90
CA LYS A 468 24.20 5.57 -18.75
C LYS A 468 22.81 5.68 -18.12
N GLY A 469 21.86 4.88 -18.59
CA GLY A 469 20.54 4.77 -17.99
C GLY A 469 20.58 4.38 -16.51
N VAL A 470 19.42 4.25 -15.89
CA VAL A 470 19.30 3.98 -14.45
C VAL A 470 20.04 2.68 -14.09
N ALA A 471 20.94 2.76 -13.10
CA ALA A 471 21.72 1.60 -12.62
C ALA A 471 20.87 0.72 -11.67
N TYR A 472 19.94 -0.06 -12.23
CA TYR A 472 18.99 -0.86 -11.46
C TYR A 472 19.65 -1.84 -10.48
N ASP A 473 20.70 -2.57 -10.88
CA ASP A 473 21.43 -3.48 -9.99
C ASP A 473 21.99 -2.76 -8.76
N SER A 474 22.42 -1.51 -8.94
CA SER A 474 22.89 -0.65 -7.87
C SER A 474 21.77 -0.39 -6.87
N MET A 475 20.57 -0.02 -7.34
CA MET A 475 19.41 0.28 -6.48
C MET A 475 18.96 -0.92 -5.64
N LEU A 476 19.17 -2.14 -6.16
CA LEU A 476 18.77 -3.39 -5.48
C LEU A 476 19.77 -3.84 -4.40
N THR A 477 20.83 -3.07 -4.11
CA THR A 477 21.83 -3.42 -3.08
C THR A 477 21.18 -3.54 -1.69
N PRO A 478 21.50 -4.57 -0.88
CA PRO A 478 20.94 -4.73 0.46
C PRO A 478 21.16 -3.50 1.33
N GLY A 479 20.08 -2.98 1.93
CA GLY A 479 20.13 -1.81 2.81
C GLY A 479 20.37 -0.48 2.08
N ARG A 480 20.31 -0.44 0.75
CA ARG A 480 20.36 0.82 0.02
C ARG A 480 18.99 1.48 0.02
N VAL A 481 18.99 2.81 0.15
CA VAL A 481 17.80 3.66 -0.04
C VAL A 481 18.00 4.48 -1.31
N SER A 482 17.18 4.25 -2.32
CA SER A 482 17.20 4.98 -3.58
C SER A 482 15.95 5.85 -3.69
N VAL A 483 16.12 7.17 -3.58
CA VAL A 483 15.03 8.15 -3.75
C VAL A 483 15.05 8.63 -5.20
N ILE A 484 13.96 8.40 -5.92
CA ILE A 484 13.69 8.97 -7.24
C ILE A 484 12.96 10.29 -7.00
N ASP A 485 13.71 11.40 -7.11
CA ASP A 485 13.20 12.75 -6.88
C ASP A 485 12.46 13.23 -8.14
N LEU A 486 11.13 13.33 -8.02
CA LEU A 486 10.22 13.80 -9.07
C LEU A 486 9.61 15.18 -8.74
N SER A 487 10.11 15.84 -7.69
CA SER A 487 9.54 17.09 -7.16
C SER A 487 9.71 18.31 -8.05
N ASP A 488 10.69 18.31 -8.96
CA ASP A 488 10.93 19.36 -9.96
C ASP A 488 10.22 19.09 -11.30
N THR A 489 9.15 18.29 -11.26
CA THR A 489 8.39 17.90 -12.45
C THR A 489 6.95 18.41 -12.41
N ASP A 490 6.68 19.48 -13.17
CA ASP A 490 5.32 20.05 -13.30
C ASP A 490 4.35 19.21 -14.17
N SER A 491 4.74 18.01 -14.58
CA SER A 491 3.96 17.17 -15.49
C SER A 491 3.72 15.78 -14.90
N PRO A 492 2.48 15.47 -14.46
CA PRO A 492 2.10 14.13 -14.04
C PRO A 492 2.37 13.07 -15.11
N GLN A 493 2.23 13.41 -16.39
CA GLN A 493 2.55 12.51 -17.51
C GLN A 493 4.03 12.11 -17.52
N LEU A 494 4.93 13.05 -17.24
CA LEU A 494 6.36 12.77 -17.13
C LEU A 494 6.66 11.89 -15.92
N ASN A 495 6.11 12.20 -14.75
CA ASN A 495 6.26 11.37 -13.56
C ASN A 495 5.80 9.93 -13.82
N ASN A 496 4.65 9.76 -14.46
CA ASN A 496 4.11 8.45 -14.78
C ASN A 496 5.02 7.67 -15.74
N LEU A 497 5.63 8.35 -16.72
CA LEU A 497 6.60 7.73 -17.61
C LEU A 497 7.85 7.24 -16.87
N VAL A 498 8.39 8.07 -15.98
CA VAL A 498 9.58 7.73 -15.19
C VAL A 498 9.29 6.58 -14.24
N ILE A 499 8.17 6.63 -13.52
CA ILE A 499 7.76 5.58 -12.59
C ILE A 499 7.63 4.26 -13.36
N ALA A 500 6.96 4.26 -14.51
CA ALA A 500 6.78 3.08 -15.33
C ALA A 500 8.10 2.46 -15.82
N ASP A 501 9.00 3.26 -16.40
CA ASP A 501 10.27 2.75 -16.93
C ASP A 501 11.15 2.20 -15.80
N ILE A 502 11.22 2.91 -14.66
CA ILE A 502 12.00 2.46 -13.51
C ILE A 502 11.40 1.19 -12.89
N LEU A 503 10.07 1.11 -12.73
CA LEU A 503 9.41 -0.09 -12.22
C LEU A 503 9.71 -1.32 -13.09
N ARG A 504 9.66 -1.15 -14.42
CA ARG A 504 10.01 -2.20 -15.37
C ARG A 504 11.47 -2.61 -15.24
N GLY A 505 12.39 -1.66 -15.23
CA GLY A 505 13.83 -1.94 -15.08
C GLY A 505 14.18 -2.63 -13.76
N LEU A 506 13.55 -2.21 -12.66
CA LEU A 506 13.69 -2.86 -11.35
C LEU A 506 13.13 -4.30 -11.38
N GLN A 507 11.98 -4.51 -12.03
CA GLN A 507 11.40 -5.84 -12.18
C GLN A 507 12.33 -6.78 -12.94
N GLU A 508 12.86 -6.35 -14.08
CA GLU A 508 13.79 -7.14 -14.90
C GLU A 508 15.10 -7.45 -14.14
N ALA A 509 15.67 -6.47 -13.44
CA ALA A 509 16.87 -6.65 -12.65
C ALA A 509 16.65 -7.64 -11.50
N GLN A 510 15.52 -7.52 -10.78
CA GLN A 510 15.20 -8.43 -9.69
C GLN A 510 14.86 -9.85 -10.18
N GLU A 511 14.23 -9.99 -11.36
CA GLU A 511 13.99 -11.29 -11.99
C GLU A 511 15.33 -12.00 -12.24
N LYS A 512 16.28 -11.32 -12.90
CA LYS A 512 17.64 -11.86 -13.15
C LYS A 512 18.34 -12.23 -11.85
N ARG A 513 18.21 -11.40 -10.81
CA ARG A 513 18.80 -11.67 -9.49
C ARG A 513 18.17 -12.89 -8.83
N TYR A 514 16.85 -13.01 -8.90
CA TYR A 514 16.13 -14.16 -8.37
C TYR A 514 16.54 -15.45 -9.07
N GLU A 515 16.64 -15.46 -10.39
CA GLU A 515 17.09 -16.62 -11.16
C GLU A 515 18.51 -17.03 -10.79
N ARG A 516 19.44 -16.07 -10.70
CA ARG A 516 20.83 -16.32 -10.28
C ARG A 516 20.91 -16.88 -8.86
N ALA A 517 20.15 -16.30 -7.92
CA ALA A 517 20.12 -16.75 -6.54
C ALA A 517 19.53 -18.16 -6.42
N ASN A 518 18.45 -18.46 -7.14
CA ASN A 518 17.87 -19.81 -7.20
C ASN A 518 18.86 -20.83 -7.76
N ALA A 519 19.60 -20.48 -8.82
CA ALA A 519 20.61 -21.38 -9.40
C ALA A 519 21.79 -21.65 -8.46
N ARG A 520 22.01 -20.78 -7.47
CA ARG A 520 23.08 -20.88 -6.46
C ARG A 520 22.60 -21.27 -5.07
N GLU A 521 21.30 -21.53 -4.90
CA GLU A 521 20.65 -21.76 -3.60
C GLU A 521 20.89 -20.63 -2.56
N GLU A 522 21.00 -19.39 -3.03
CA GLU A 522 21.26 -18.20 -2.21
C GLU A 522 19.96 -17.47 -1.84
N SER A 523 19.99 -16.69 -0.74
CA SER A 523 18.88 -15.82 -0.37
C SER A 523 18.79 -14.60 -1.29
N VAL A 524 17.58 -14.30 -1.75
CA VAL A 524 17.30 -13.08 -2.52
C VAL A 524 17.03 -11.92 -1.56
N THR A 525 17.64 -10.78 -1.82
CA THR A 525 17.38 -9.55 -1.06
C THR A 525 15.96 -9.05 -1.31
N PRO A 526 15.19 -8.79 -0.25
CA PRO A 526 13.89 -8.14 -0.36
C PRO A 526 14.01 -6.72 -0.89
N VAL A 527 13.06 -6.35 -1.75
CA VAL A 527 12.95 -5.03 -2.38
C VAL A 527 11.61 -4.44 -1.99
N LEU A 528 11.63 -3.22 -1.45
CA LEU A 528 10.45 -2.44 -1.12
C LEU A 528 10.41 -1.21 -2.02
N ILE A 529 9.33 -1.07 -2.80
CA ILE A 529 9.13 0.05 -3.71
C ILE A 529 7.96 0.87 -3.18
N ILE A 530 8.22 2.10 -2.79
CA ILE A 530 7.25 3.05 -2.23
C ILE A 530 6.87 4.02 -3.33
N ILE A 531 5.57 4.10 -3.64
CA ILE A 531 5.00 5.01 -4.61
C ILE A 531 4.18 6.04 -3.84
N GLU A 532 4.72 7.24 -3.68
CA GLU A 532 3.96 8.38 -3.16
C GLU A 532 2.91 8.86 -4.14
N GLU A 533 1.85 9.44 -3.58
CA GLU A 533 0.67 9.90 -4.30
C GLU A 533 0.25 8.94 -5.42
N ALA A 534 0.14 7.65 -5.07
CA ALA A 534 -0.08 6.57 -6.01
C ALA A 534 -1.35 6.75 -6.87
N HIS A 535 -2.29 7.60 -6.46
CA HIS A 535 -3.49 7.91 -7.24
C HIS A 535 -3.24 8.83 -8.44
N GLU A 536 -2.19 9.65 -8.42
CA GLU A 536 -1.76 10.47 -9.56
C GLU A 536 -1.12 9.61 -10.67
N PHE A 537 -0.41 8.56 -10.24
CA PHE A 537 0.14 7.54 -11.13
C PHE A 537 -0.93 6.56 -11.62
N LEU A 538 -1.74 6.01 -10.70
CA LEU A 538 -2.76 4.98 -10.94
C LEU A 538 -4.14 5.55 -10.66
N SER A 539 -4.73 6.24 -11.65
CA SER A 539 -6.08 6.78 -11.53
C SER A 539 -7.10 5.87 -12.23
N ALA A 540 -8.24 5.62 -11.58
CA ALA A 540 -9.32 4.79 -12.10
C ALA A 540 -9.88 5.32 -13.44
N ASN A 541 -9.97 6.64 -13.60
CA ASN A 541 -10.37 7.27 -14.87
C ASN A 541 -9.34 7.03 -15.98
N ARG A 542 -8.07 6.85 -15.60
CA ARG A 542 -6.95 6.68 -16.52
C ARG A 542 -6.69 5.23 -16.90
N ILE A 543 -7.05 4.20 -16.13
CA ILE A 543 -6.78 2.81 -16.56
C ILE A 543 -7.48 2.45 -17.87
N THR A 544 -8.74 2.86 -18.04
CA THR A 544 -9.46 2.62 -19.29
C THR A 544 -8.70 3.18 -20.49
N GLN A 545 -7.91 4.23 -20.26
CA GLN A 545 -7.07 4.91 -21.25
C GLN A 545 -5.60 4.46 -21.20
N MET A 546 -5.17 3.70 -20.19
CA MET A 546 -3.78 3.35 -19.91
C MET A 546 -3.59 1.86 -19.51
N PRO A 547 -4.15 0.89 -20.26
CA PRO A 547 -4.13 -0.53 -19.90
C PRO A 547 -2.71 -1.12 -19.80
N VAL A 548 -1.76 -0.67 -20.63
CA VAL A 548 -0.41 -1.23 -20.67
C VAL A 548 0.39 -0.91 -19.40
N LEU A 549 0.32 0.35 -18.95
CA LEU A 549 0.97 0.76 -17.70
C LEU A 549 0.38 0.05 -16.48
N PHE A 550 -0.94 -0.10 -16.47
CA PHE A 550 -1.62 -0.85 -15.44
C PHE A 550 -1.20 -2.33 -15.44
N GLU A 551 -1.06 -2.95 -16.62
CA GLU A 551 -0.60 -4.34 -16.73
C GLU A 551 0.80 -4.52 -16.12
N GLN A 552 1.72 -3.57 -16.31
CA GLN A 552 3.05 -3.61 -15.70
C GLN A 552 2.98 -3.62 -14.17
N VAL A 553 2.20 -2.72 -13.57
CA VAL A 553 1.99 -2.70 -12.11
C VAL A 553 1.32 -3.99 -11.62
N ALA A 554 0.30 -4.45 -12.33
CA ALA A 554 -0.40 -5.70 -12.01
C ALA A 554 0.54 -6.92 -12.14
N LYS A 555 1.46 -6.93 -13.09
CA LYS A 555 2.47 -7.99 -13.28
C LYS A 555 3.46 -8.01 -12.12
N ILE A 556 3.94 -6.85 -11.67
CA ILE A 556 4.76 -6.73 -10.47
C ILE A 556 3.97 -7.22 -9.27
N ALA A 557 2.71 -6.82 -9.14
CA ALA A 557 1.91 -7.21 -7.99
C ALA A 557 1.65 -8.73 -7.95
N LYS A 558 1.24 -9.32 -9.07
CA LYS A 558 0.97 -10.77 -9.17
C LYS A 558 2.24 -11.63 -8.97
N ARG A 559 3.41 -11.16 -9.42
CA ARG A 559 4.67 -11.94 -9.38
C ARG A 559 5.60 -11.57 -8.22
N GLY A 560 5.40 -10.40 -7.60
CA GLY A 560 6.26 -9.82 -6.58
C GLY A 560 6.45 -10.73 -5.38
N ARG A 561 5.41 -11.48 -5.00
CA ARG A 561 5.47 -12.50 -3.95
C ARG A 561 6.57 -13.53 -4.16
N LYS A 562 6.74 -14.01 -5.40
CA LYS A 562 7.77 -15.01 -5.73
C LYS A 562 9.17 -14.38 -5.80
N ARG A 563 9.25 -13.10 -6.20
CA ARG A 563 10.49 -12.36 -6.50
C ARG A 563 11.02 -11.49 -5.35
N TRP A 564 10.43 -11.57 -4.16
CA TRP A 564 10.80 -10.73 -3.03
C TRP A 564 10.69 -9.22 -3.33
N MET A 565 9.66 -8.84 -4.07
CA MET A 565 9.39 -7.46 -4.42
C MET A 565 8.02 -7.04 -3.89
N GLY A 566 8.00 -6.04 -3.01
CA GLY A 566 6.79 -5.46 -2.42
C GLY A 566 6.56 -4.04 -2.93
N LEU A 567 5.32 -3.73 -3.31
CA LEU A 567 4.85 -2.37 -3.60
C LEU A 567 4.18 -1.78 -2.36
N VAL A 568 4.49 -0.52 -2.04
CA VAL A 568 3.81 0.27 -1.02
C VAL A 568 3.14 1.43 -1.72
N PHE A 569 1.81 1.43 -1.74
CA PHE A 569 1.02 2.50 -2.31
C PHE A 569 0.67 3.48 -1.19
N VAL A 570 1.17 4.72 -1.31
CA VAL A 570 0.86 5.79 -0.36
C VAL A 570 -0.13 6.73 -1.04
N THR A 571 -1.30 6.94 -0.44
CA THR A 571 -2.30 7.83 -1.02
C THR A 571 -3.28 8.36 0.03
N GLN A 572 -3.76 9.58 -0.19
CA GLN A 572 -4.89 10.14 0.53
C GLN A 572 -6.25 9.89 -0.13
N LEU A 573 -6.25 9.50 -1.41
CA LEU A 573 -7.45 9.27 -2.22
C LEU A 573 -7.50 7.82 -2.72
N PRO A 574 -7.68 6.82 -1.84
CA PRO A 574 -7.76 5.43 -2.28
C PRO A 574 -8.98 5.18 -3.16
N GLN A 575 -10.02 6.02 -3.12
CA GLN A 575 -11.17 5.99 -4.04
C GLN A 575 -10.80 6.23 -5.50
N HIS A 576 -9.68 6.92 -5.76
CA HIS A 576 -9.16 7.13 -7.10
C HIS A 576 -8.27 5.99 -7.57
N LEU A 577 -7.84 5.10 -6.65
CA LEU A 577 -7.14 3.90 -7.03
C LEU A 577 -8.09 2.90 -7.73
N PRO A 578 -7.59 2.13 -8.69
CA PRO A 578 -8.32 1.07 -9.35
C PRO A 578 -8.78 -0.05 -8.42
N ASN A 579 -9.91 -0.70 -8.74
CA ASN A 579 -10.37 -1.87 -7.97
C ASN A 579 -9.35 -3.02 -8.06
N GLU A 580 -8.73 -3.19 -9.22
CA GLU A 580 -7.77 -4.24 -9.49
C GLU A 580 -6.46 -4.01 -8.74
N VAL A 581 -5.99 -2.75 -8.58
CA VAL A 581 -4.83 -2.45 -7.73
C VAL A 581 -5.19 -2.68 -6.27
N LEU A 582 -6.33 -2.15 -5.82
CA LEU A 582 -6.79 -2.31 -4.45
C LEU A 582 -6.97 -3.78 -4.05
N GLY A 583 -7.48 -4.61 -4.96
CA GLY A 583 -7.63 -6.05 -4.75
C GLY A 583 -6.31 -6.83 -4.68
N LEU A 584 -5.19 -6.22 -5.06
CA LEU A 584 -3.85 -6.82 -4.92
C LEU A 584 -3.15 -6.41 -3.63
N ILE A 585 -3.69 -5.44 -2.89
CA ILE A 585 -3.13 -4.98 -1.62
C ILE A 585 -3.68 -5.85 -0.49
N ASN A 586 -2.80 -6.58 0.20
CA ASN A 586 -3.21 -7.46 1.30
C ASN A 586 -2.90 -6.89 2.68
N ASN A 587 -2.00 -5.91 2.76
CA ASN A 587 -1.64 -5.27 4.03
C ASN A 587 -2.04 -3.79 3.99
N PHE A 588 -2.54 -3.27 5.10
CA PHE A 588 -3.01 -1.91 5.21
C PHE A 588 -2.49 -1.23 6.47
N VAL A 589 -2.04 0.01 6.32
CA VAL A 589 -1.81 0.97 7.40
C VAL A 589 -2.74 2.14 7.16
N ILE A 590 -3.85 2.17 7.89
CA ILE A 590 -4.94 3.14 7.72
C ILE A 590 -4.84 4.16 8.85
N HIS A 591 -4.29 5.33 8.54
CA HIS A 591 -4.33 6.51 9.41
C HIS A 591 -5.74 7.10 9.48
N LYS A 592 -5.88 8.19 10.22
CA LYS A 592 -7.15 8.92 10.30
C LYS A 592 -7.73 9.20 8.91
N ILE A 593 -9.00 8.82 8.73
CA ILE A 593 -9.81 9.15 7.55
C ILE A 593 -11.14 9.71 8.04
N ALA A 594 -11.48 10.94 7.66
CA ALA A 594 -12.73 11.57 8.05
C ALA A 594 -13.86 11.36 7.03
N ASP A 595 -13.51 11.15 5.76
CA ASP A 595 -14.46 11.01 4.66
C ASP A 595 -15.14 9.64 4.68
N SER A 596 -16.47 9.64 4.80
CA SER A 596 -17.29 8.42 4.86
C SER A 596 -17.28 7.64 3.55
N SER A 597 -17.14 8.30 2.39
CA SER A 597 -17.05 7.64 1.09
C SER A 597 -15.75 6.84 0.96
N VAL A 598 -14.66 7.38 1.52
CA VAL A 598 -13.35 6.72 1.59
C VAL A 598 -13.41 5.52 2.52
N ILE A 599 -14.00 5.68 3.72
CA ILE A 599 -14.21 4.57 4.67
C ILE A 599 -15.04 3.46 4.01
N ALA A 600 -16.15 3.80 3.36
CA ALA A 600 -17.01 2.81 2.70
C ALA A 600 -16.31 2.07 1.54
N ARG A 601 -15.44 2.74 0.78
CA ARG A 601 -14.57 2.09 -0.22
C ARG A 601 -13.62 1.11 0.46
N MET A 602 -12.93 1.56 1.50
CA MET A 602 -11.93 0.77 2.20
C MET A 602 -12.51 -0.44 2.94
N GLN A 603 -13.70 -0.32 3.51
CA GLN A 603 -14.45 -1.43 4.12
C GLN A 603 -14.71 -2.57 3.13
N LYS A 604 -14.98 -2.25 1.86
CA LYS A 604 -15.19 -3.25 0.81
C LYS A 604 -13.90 -3.94 0.37
N THR A 605 -12.76 -3.25 0.47
CA THR A 605 -11.46 -3.76 0.02
C THR A 605 -10.73 -4.52 1.14
N ALA A 606 -10.62 -3.92 2.32
CA ALA A 606 -9.89 -4.47 3.45
C ALA A 606 -10.80 -5.37 4.31
N GLY A 607 -11.26 -6.48 3.71
CA GLY A 607 -12.18 -7.43 4.35
C GLY A 607 -11.61 -8.18 5.57
N SER A 608 -10.31 -8.03 5.86
CA SER A 608 -9.70 -8.52 7.09
C SER A 608 -9.96 -7.63 8.31
N ILE A 609 -10.58 -6.46 8.12
CA ILE A 609 -10.83 -5.48 9.18
C ILE A 609 -12.27 -5.57 9.67
N ASP A 610 -12.42 -5.87 10.96
CA ASP A 610 -13.70 -5.95 11.67
C ASP A 610 -14.51 -4.64 11.56
N GLU A 611 -15.84 -4.75 11.38
CA GLU A 611 -16.75 -3.59 11.26
C GLU A 611 -16.61 -2.61 12.43
N SER A 612 -16.46 -3.14 13.65
CA SER A 612 -16.31 -2.37 14.89
C SER A 612 -15.05 -1.49 14.94
N LEU A 613 -14.00 -1.83 14.19
CA LEU A 613 -12.76 -1.06 14.13
C LEU A 613 -12.87 0.12 13.15
N TRP A 614 -13.73 0.05 12.14
CA TRP A 614 -13.94 1.14 11.18
C TRP A 614 -14.53 2.39 11.83
N ASP A 615 -15.41 2.23 12.81
CA ASP A 615 -15.98 3.35 13.60
C ASP A 615 -14.91 4.16 14.34
N ARG A 616 -13.73 3.57 14.58
CA ARG A 616 -12.59 4.21 15.24
C ARG A 616 -11.69 4.95 14.27
N VAL A 617 -11.65 4.58 12.99
CA VAL A 617 -10.76 5.18 11.97
C VAL A 617 -10.96 6.69 11.86
N SER A 618 -12.21 7.16 11.95
CA SER A 618 -12.53 8.60 11.93
C SER A 618 -12.07 9.38 13.17
N ARG A 619 -11.82 8.67 14.28
CA ARG A 619 -11.46 9.23 15.58
C ARG A 619 -9.99 9.04 15.96
N LEU A 620 -9.20 8.38 15.11
CA LEU A 620 -7.77 8.21 15.33
C LEU A 620 -7.08 9.56 15.54
N ALA A 621 -6.16 9.63 16.50
CA ALA A 621 -5.28 10.78 16.65
C ALA A 621 -4.19 10.76 15.57
N PRO A 622 -3.61 11.92 15.21
CA PRO A 622 -2.42 11.95 14.34
C PRO A 622 -1.31 11.03 14.88
N GLY A 623 -0.73 10.21 13.99
CA GLY A 623 0.27 9.21 14.37
C GLY A 623 -0.31 7.90 14.92
N GLN A 624 -1.63 7.76 15.04
CA GLN A 624 -2.28 6.46 15.23
C GLN A 624 -2.78 5.92 13.90
N ALA A 625 -2.66 4.61 13.72
CA ALA A 625 -3.13 3.90 12.55
C ALA A 625 -3.79 2.58 12.93
N LEU A 626 -4.76 2.16 12.12
CA LEU A 626 -5.25 0.79 12.09
C LEU A 626 -4.38 0.00 11.13
N VAL A 627 -3.73 -1.05 11.64
CA VAL A 627 -2.70 -1.83 10.95
C VAL A 627 -3.20 -3.25 10.78
N SER A 628 -3.39 -3.66 9.52
CA SER A 628 -3.81 -5.01 9.14
C SER A 628 -2.74 -5.62 8.25
N PHE A 629 -2.06 -6.66 8.75
CA PHE A 629 -1.06 -7.41 7.98
C PHE A 629 -1.40 -8.89 8.00
N SER A 630 -1.00 -9.60 6.94
CA SER A 630 -1.34 -11.02 6.75
C SER A 630 -0.85 -11.96 7.86
N ASN A 631 0.18 -11.58 8.62
CA ASN A 631 0.69 -12.36 9.76
C ASN A 631 -0.03 -12.03 11.08
N PHE A 632 -0.75 -10.92 11.16
CA PHE A 632 -1.52 -10.60 12.35
C PHE A 632 -2.81 -11.41 12.35
N THR A 633 -3.12 -12.00 13.49
CA THR A 633 -4.37 -12.76 13.69
C THR A 633 -5.60 -11.87 13.55
N ARG A 634 -5.44 -10.57 13.83
CA ARG A 634 -6.45 -9.54 13.65
C ARG A 634 -5.80 -8.17 13.38
N PRO A 635 -6.55 -7.18 12.86
CA PRO A 635 -6.04 -5.81 12.77
C PRO A 635 -5.72 -5.25 14.15
N LEU A 636 -4.64 -4.48 14.22
CA LEU A 636 -4.13 -3.86 15.44
C LEU A 636 -4.24 -2.35 15.33
N MET A 637 -4.65 -1.69 16.40
CA MET A 637 -4.52 -0.24 16.51
C MET A 637 -3.13 0.08 17.03
N VAL A 638 -2.37 0.87 16.28
CA VAL A 638 -0.94 1.10 16.53
C VAL A 638 -0.66 2.60 16.63
N ALA A 639 0.02 3.01 17.69
CA ALA A 639 0.69 4.29 17.75
C ALA A 639 2.02 4.17 17.00
N VAL A 640 2.06 4.74 15.79
CA VAL A 640 3.17 4.61 14.85
C VAL A 640 4.46 5.18 15.45
N ASP A 641 5.57 4.46 15.23
CA ASP A 641 6.87 4.89 15.70
C ASP A 641 7.27 6.25 15.08
N PRO A 642 7.81 7.19 15.88
CA PRO A 642 8.25 8.49 15.39
C PRO A 642 9.40 8.34 14.40
N ALA A 643 9.44 9.19 13.37
CA ALA A 643 10.48 9.13 12.35
C ALA A 643 11.84 9.57 12.92
N PRO A 644 12.87 8.70 12.93
CA PRO A 644 14.22 9.08 13.37
C PRO A 644 14.99 9.90 12.33
N VAL A 645 14.53 9.86 11.07
CA VAL A 645 15.14 10.52 9.93
C VAL A 645 14.55 11.91 9.69
N LYS A 646 15.33 12.79 9.06
CA LYS A 646 14.87 14.10 8.63
C LYS A 646 13.96 13.98 7.41
N ARG A 647 12.88 14.76 7.43
CA ARG A 647 11.99 14.97 6.30
C ARG A 647 11.97 16.46 5.96
N LEU A 648 11.92 16.78 4.68
CA LEU A 648 11.65 18.14 4.23
C LEU A 648 10.14 18.38 4.29
N LEU A 649 9.73 19.39 5.05
CA LEU A 649 8.35 19.85 5.01
C LEU A 649 8.19 20.70 3.75
N VAL A 650 7.23 20.32 2.91
CA VAL A 650 6.83 21.10 1.74
C VAL A 650 5.73 22.04 2.21
N GLU A 651 5.97 23.35 2.06
CA GLU A 651 4.99 24.41 2.39
C GLU A 651 3.85 24.51 1.39
#